data_AF-A0AAN8SSC9-F1
#
_entry.id   AF-A0AAN8SSC9-F1
#
_cell.length_a   1.000
_cell.length_b   1.000
_cell.length_c   1.000
_cell.angle_alpha   90.00
_cell.angle_beta   90.00
_cell.angle_gamma   90.00
#
_symmetry.space_group_name_H-M   'P 1'
#
loop_
_entity.id
_entity.type
_entity.pdbx_description
1 polymer ?
#
loop_
_entity_poly.entity_id
_entity_poly.type
_entity_poly.pdbx_seq_one_letter_code
_entity_poly.pdbx_strand_id
1 'polypeptide(L)'
;MNGESLDILLYLGSCQKCDNCANDLENYCPKQIQTYGQMYIDGTMTYGGYSDIMVVDEHFAVRWPENLPMEAAPLLCAGITTYSPLKYYGLDKPGLNIGVVGLGGLGHMAVKFAKAFGANVTVISTSPSKKEEALQHLGADKFLLSNNPEQIQGAMNTLDGIIDTVSAVHPLLPYLGMLKPHGKHVIVGAIPQPLEMPVFPLILGRKTIAGSAMGGMKETQEMLDFAAKHNITPDVEVVAMDYVNTALERLVKSDVKHEIVGEVTEVGSKVEKFKLGDKAGVGCLVGSCRSCENCSNDIENYCSKGIATYSAMYHDGTPTYGGYSDIIVVDEHFVVRVPDSMPLAAAAPLLCAGITTYSPLRYFGLDKPGLHVGVVGLGGLGHVGVKFAKALGVKVTVISTSQSKQKEAIERLGADSFLISSDPDQLQAAMGTMDGILDTVAATHPILPLIGLLKTNGKLIMLGGVAKPLDLPVFPLLMGRKLVAGSGIGGMKETQEMIDFAAKHNITADIEVIPMDYVNTAMERLAKADVKYRFVIDVAKTLKPNEHEIVGEVTEVGSKVEKFTVGEKVAVGGYCGSCRSCEDCTSNLENYCSKGIATYNAIYNDGTPTYGGYSDMIVIDEHFVFHVPENLPLAAAAPLLCAGITMYSPLRYFGLDKPGLHIGVVGLGGLGHVGVKFAKAMGLKVTVISTSRRKQNEALERLGADSFLVSTDHDQLQAAIGTMDGILDTVSADHPLDPLIGLLKSHGKLIFLGAPDKPDLATNSNTNPCNLTKYRLAIPAFAA
;
A
#
# COMPACT_ATOMS: atom_id res chain seq x y z
N MET A 1 36.24 13.27 -15.05
CA MET A 1 35.14 14.17 -15.47
C MET A 1 35.01 15.22 -14.39
N ASN A 2 35.09 16.50 -14.75
CA ASN A 2 34.92 17.61 -13.81
C ASN A 2 33.51 17.51 -13.19
N GLY A 3 33.37 17.83 -11.90
CA GLY A 3 32.16 17.60 -11.10
C GLY A 3 30.94 18.45 -11.45
N GLU A 4 30.51 18.46 -12.72
CA GLU A 4 29.21 18.95 -13.15
C GLU A 4 28.16 17.86 -12.91
N SER A 5 27.08 18.18 -12.19
CA SER A 5 25.94 17.27 -11.99
C SER A 5 25.07 17.29 -13.25
N LEU A 6 24.89 16.14 -13.88
CA LEU A 6 24.08 15.94 -15.08
C LEU A 6 22.90 15.03 -14.73
N ASP A 7 21.70 15.43 -15.12
CA ASP A 7 20.48 14.64 -14.93
C ASP A 7 19.83 14.30 -16.27
N ILE A 8 18.94 13.31 -16.25
CA ILE A 8 18.52 12.57 -17.45
C ILE A 8 17.01 12.64 -17.66
N LEU A 9 16.60 12.85 -18.91
CA LEU A 9 15.19 12.92 -19.30
C LEU A 9 14.53 11.54 -19.43
N LEU A 10 13.20 11.50 -19.56
CA LEU A 10 12.43 10.25 -19.68
C LEU A 10 12.76 9.39 -20.93
N TYR A 11 13.51 9.94 -21.90
CA TYR A 11 13.97 9.23 -23.10
C TYR A 11 15.49 9.25 -23.17
N LEU A 12 16.05 8.16 -23.68
CA LEU A 12 17.48 7.90 -23.68
C LEU A 12 18.07 7.75 -25.08
N GLY A 13 17.25 7.89 -26.13
CA GLY A 13 17.69 7.68 -27.50
C GLY A 13 16.64 8.13 -28.51
N SER A 14 17.11 8.46 -29.71
CA SER A 14 16.28 8.76 -30.89
C SER A 14 17.02 8.33 -32.16
N CYS A 15 16.39 8.44 -33.34
CA CYS A 15 17.08 8.11 -34.58
C CYS A 15 18.09 9.19 -35.04
N GLN A 16 18.06 10.37 -34.43
CA GLN A 16 18.87 11.56 -34.76
C GLN A 16 18.86 12.01 -36.24
N LYS A 17 17.94 11.47 -37.06
CA LYS A 17 17.94 11.67 -38.53
C LYS A 17 16.59 12.06 -39.11
N CYS A 18 15.50 11.91 -38.35
CA CYS A 18 14.18 12.33 -38.82
C CYS A 18 13.94 13.81 -38.60
N ASP A 19 12.94 14.37 -39.28
CA ASP A 19 12.60 15.79 -39.20
C ASP A 19 12.37 16.25 -37.76
N ASN A 20 11.74 15.43 -36.91
CA ASN A 20 11.55 15.77 -35.50
C ASN A 20 12.89 15.92 -34.76
N CYS A 21 13.84 15.01 -34.98
CA CYS A 21 15.18 15.13 -34.37
C CYS A 21 15.98 16.31 -34.93
N ALA A 22 15.78 16.69 -36.20
CA ALA A 22 16.43 17.84 -36.79
C ALA A 22 15.91 19.19 -36.25
N ASN A 23 14.79 19.18 -35.53
CA ASN A 23 14.12 20.38 -35.01
C ASN A 23 14.01 20.37 -33.47
N ASP A 24 14.90 19.67 -32.76
CA ASP A 24 14.90 19.58 -31.28
C ASP A 24 13.59 18.99 -30.69
N LEU A 25 12.92 18.10 -31.45
CA LEU A 25 11.65 17.44 -31.10
C LEU A 25 11.82 15.91 -30.99
N GLU A 26 12.91 15.45 -30.38
CA GLU A 26 13.25 14.03 -30.27
C GLU A 26 12.21 13.21 -29.49
N ASN A 27 11.45 13.85 -28.60
CA ASN A 27 10.28 13.32 -27.90
C ASN A 27 9.12 12.90 -28.83
N TYR A 28 9.13 13.34 -30.09
CA TYR A 28 8.20 12.90 -31.14
C TYR A 28 8.88 11.98 -32.15
N CYS A 29 10.10 11.52 -31.90
CA CYS A 29 10.79 10.60 -32.80
C CYS A 29 10.06 9.24 -32.82
N PRO A 30 9.74 8.68 -34.01
CA PRO A 30 9.12 7.35 -34.11
C PRO A 30 10.02 6.21 -33.65
N LYS A 31 11.33 6.48 -33.46
CA LYS A 31 12.31 5.54 -32.90
C LYS A 31 12.87 6.02 -31.56
N GLN A 32 12.08 6.76 -30.79
CA GLN A 32 12.49 7.15 -29.44
C GLN A 32 12.66 5.92 -28.55
N ILE A 33 13.65 5.97 -27.67
CA ILE A 33 13.97 4.92 -26.71
C ILE A 33 13.63 5.46 -25.32
N GLN A 34 12.72 4.77 -24.62
CA GLN A 34 12.30 5.15 -23.27
C GLN A 34 13.37 4.81 -22.24
N THR A 35 13.37 5.55 -21.14
CA THR A 35 14.25 5.29 -19.98
C THR A 35 14.11 3.90 -19.38
N TYR A 36 13.00 3.19 -19.59
CA TYR A 36 12.77 1.85 -19.06
C TYR A 36 12.13 0.91 -20.09
N GLY A 37 12.49 -0.38 -20.00
CA GLY A 37 11.82 -1.46 -20.71
C GLY A 37 11.99 -1.45 -22.23
N GLN A 38 13.02 -0.78 -22.75
CA GLN A 38 13.36 -0.71 -24.17
C GLN A 38 14.83 -1.08 -24.40
N MET A 39 15.17 -1.52 -25.62
CA MET A 39 16.57 -1.74 -26.01
C MET A 39 17.18 -0.48 -26.63
N TYR A 40 18.39 -0.15 -26.20
CA TYR A 40 19.29 0.77 -26.87
C TYR A 40 19.71 0.28 -28.26
N ILE A 41 20.26 1.20 -29.05
CA ILE A 41 20.79 0.92 -30.40
C ILE A 41 21.94 -0.09 -30.36
N ASP A 42 22.70 -0.14 -29.26
CA ASP A 42 23.81 -1.08 -29.04
C ASP A 42 23.37 -2.44 -28.48
N GLY A 43 22.05 -2.63 -28.26
CA GLY A 43 21.46 -3.85 -27.74
C GLY A 43 21.37 -3.92 -26.20
N THR A 44 21.79 -2.88 -25.47
CA THR A 44 21.64 -2.82 -24.01
C THR A 44 20.20 -2.49 -23.61
N MET A 45 19.71 -3.02 -22.48
CA MET A 45 18.35 -2.76 -21.99
C MET A 45 18.31 -1.50 -21.12
N THR A 46 17.25 -0.70 -21.23
CA THR A 46 17.00 0.46 -20.37
C THR A 46 16.23 0.05 -19.10
N TYR A 47 16.70 0.50 -17.93
CA TYR A 47 16.21 0.03 -16.61
C TYR A 47 15.50 1.11 -15.77
N GLY A 48 15.38 2.34 -16.26
CA GLY A 48 14.74 3.45 -15.56
C GLY A 48 15.63 4.11 -14.51
N GLY A 49 15.07 5.09 -13.80
CA GLY A 49 15.76 5.91 -12.79
C GLY A 49 15.92 5.26 -11.41
N TYR A 50 15.38 4.06 -11.17
CA TYR A 50 15.58 3.32 -9.92
C TYR A 50 16.87 2.48 -9.96
N SER A 51 17.99 3.12 -10.29
CA SER A 51 19.30 2.49 -10.41
C SER A 51 20.38 3.42 -9.84
N ASP A 52 21.36 2.84 -9.15
CA ASP A 52 22.52 3.58 -8.62
C ASP A 52 23.41 4.14 -9.74
N ILE A 53 23.38 3.51 -10.92
CA ILE A 53 24.18 3.88 -12.10
C ILE A 53 23.31 3.72 -13.34
N MET A 54 23.35 4.70 -14.22
CA MET A 54 22.72 4.65 -15.53
C MET A 54 23.70 5.11 -16.60
N VAL A 55 23.75 4.41 -17.72
CA VAL A 55 24.51 4.83 -18.91
C VAL A 55 23.53 5.53 -19.83
N VAL A 56 23.89 6.73 -20.28
CA VAL A 56 23.06 7.57 -21.14
C VAL A 56 23.89 8.19 -22.23
N ASP A 57 23.25 8.41 -23.38
CA ASP A 57 23.84 9.21 -24.43
C ASP A 57 23.85 10.68 -23.97
N GLU A 58 25.00 11.36 -24.17
CA GLU A 58 25.21 12.73 -23.70
C GLU A 58 24.16 13.72 -24.23
N HIS A 59 23.59 13.44 -25.40
CA HIS A 59 22.53 14.27 -25.99
C HIS A 59 21.25 14.30 -25.15
N PHE A 60 21.02 13.27 -24.33
CA PHE A 60 19.85 13.14 -23.46
C PHE A 60 20.14 13.50 -21.99
N ALA A 61 21.34 14.03 -21.72
CA ALA A 61 21.70 14.60 -20.44
C ALA A 61 21.54 16.14 -20.47
N VAL A 62 20.88 16.68 -19.44
CA VAL A 62 20.75 18.13 -19.24
C VAL A 62 21.63 18.58 -18.08
N ARG A 63 22.06 19.84 -18.13
CA ARG A 63 22.81 20.46 -17.04
C ARG A 63 21.88 20.80 -15.90
N TRP A 64 22.18 20.29 -14.71
CA TRP A 64 21.44 20.62 -13.51
C TRP A 64 21.89 21.97 -12.94
N PRO A 65 21.01 22.96 -12.77
CA PRO A 65 21.36 24.24 -12.14
C PRO A 65 21.79 24.05 -10.68
N GLU A 66 22.92 24.63 -10.28
CA GLU A 66 23.52 24.45 -8.95
C GLU A 66 22.60 24.87 -7.78
N ASN A 67 21.68 25.80 -8.02
CA ASN A 67 20.75 26.29 -7.01
C ASN A 67 19.41 25.52 -6.95
N LEU A 68 19.22 24.51 -7.79
CA LEU A 68 18.09 23.58 -7.67
C LEU A 68 18.49 22.36 -6.82
N PRO A 69 17.71 22.03 -5.77
CA PRO A 69 17.96 20.81 -5.00
C PRO A 69 17.71 19.57 -5.87
N MET A 70 18.46 18.49 -5.66
CA MET A 70 18.33 17.25 -6.44
C MET A 70 16.91 16.65 -6.34
N GLU A 71 16.23 16.89 -5.22
CA GLU A 71 14.83 16.55 -4.98
C GLU A 71 13.88 17.17 -6.02
N ALA A 72 14.30 18.19 -6.75
CA ALA A 72 13.54 18.79 -7.84
C ALA A 72 13.60 17.98 -9.16
N ALA A 73 14.25 16.82 -9.18
CA ALA A 73 14.29 15.91 -10.34
C ALA A 73 12.93 15.65 -11.04
N PRO A 74 11.76 15.64 -10.36
CA PRO A 74 10.46 15.55 -11.04
C PRO A 74 10.18 16.64 -12.08
N LEU A 75 10.95 17.74 -12.10
CA LEU A 75 10.92 18.74 -13.16
C LEU A 75 11.15 18.14 -14.56
N LEU A 76 11.97 17.09 -14.67
CA LEU A 76 12.32 16.43 -15.92
C LEU A 76 11.16 15.61 -16.53
N CYS A 77 10.06 15.44 -15.78
CA CYS A 77 8.82 14.84 -16.27
C CYS A 77 7.63 15.77 -16.03
N ALA A 78 7.15 15.90 -14.80
CA ALA A 78 5.96 16.67 -14.47
C ALA A 78 6.14 18.18 -14.77
N GLY A 79 7.36 18.69 -14.54
CA GLY A 79 7.69 20.08 -14.82
C GLY A 79 7.61 20.39 -16.30
N ILE A 80 8.41 19.71 -17.13
CA ILE A 80 8.47 19.96 -18.57
C ILE A 80 7.15 19.65 -19.28
N THR A 81 6.38 18.66 -18.80
CA THR A 81 5.04 18.33 -19.32
C THR A 81 4.07 19.51 -19.22
N THR A 82 4.26 20.40 -18.24
CA THR A 82 3.39 21.55 -18.01
C THR A 82 3.98 22.86 -18.51
N TYR A 83 5.30 23.02 -18.46
CA TYR A 83 6.02 24.17 -19.00
C TYR A 83 5.93 24.26 -20.53
N SER A 84 6.23 23.16 -21.24
CA SER A 84 6.22 23.11 -22.70
C SER A 84 4.90 23.59 -23.32
N PRO A 85 3.71 23.09 -22.91
CA PRO A 85 2.45 23.57 -23.46
C PRO A 85 2.13 25.01 -23.08
N LEU A 86 2.51 25.47 -21.88
CA LEU A 86 2.34 26.88 -21.52
C LEU A 86 3.09 27.79 -22.50
N LYS A 87 4.33 27.42 -22.85
CA LYS A 87 5.16 28.19 -23.77
C LYS A 87 4.75 28.02 -25.24
N TYR A 88 4.65 26.77 -25.71
CA TYR A 88 4.35 26.46 -27.11
C TYR A 88 3.02 27.05 -27.58
N TYR A 89 1.99 27.01 -26.72
CA TYR A 89 0.69 27.59 -27.02
C TYR A 89 0.58 29.08 -26.63
N GLY A 90 1.66 29.74 -26.21
CA GLY A 90 1.68 31.18 -25.90
C GLY A 90 0.80 31.57 -24.72
N LEU A 91 0.68 30.68 -23.73
CA LEU A 91 -0.01 30.85 -22.44
C LEU A 91 0.95 31.33 -21.33
N ASP A 92 2.20 31.60 -21.68
CA ASP A 92 3.31 32.08 -20.85
C ASP A 92 3.36 33.62 -20.73
N LYS A 93 2.40 34.34 -21.31
CA LYS A 93 2.37 35.80 -21.28
C LYS A 93 1.83 36.32 -19.94
N PRO A 94 2.46 37.35 -19.33
CA PRO A 94 1.95 37.97 -18.12
C PRO A 94 0.52 38.51 -18.28
N GLY A 95 -0.28 38.38 -17.22
CA GLY A 95 -1.64 38.90 -17.15
C GLY A 95 -2.73 38.01 -17.76
N LEU A 96 -2.38 36.89 -18.40
CA LEU A 96 -3.37 35.92 -18.88
C LEU A 96 -4.09 35.22 -17.71
N ASN A 97 -5.34 34.84 -17.93
CA ASN A 97 -6.14 34.05 -16.99
C ASN A 97 -6.03 32.58 -17.36
N ILE A 98 -5.30 31.80 -16.56
CA ILE A 98 -5.00 30.40 -16.86
C ILE A 98 -5.77 29.49 -15.90
N GLY A 99 -6.56 28.59 -16.45
CA GLY A 99 -7.17 27.50 -15.69
C GLY A 99 -6.21 26.31 -15.57
N VAL A 100 -6.11 25.71 -14.39
CA VAL A 100 -5.43 24.42 -14.20
C VAL A 100 -6.46 23.41 -13.73
N VAL A 101 -6.75 22.40 -14.56
CA VAL A 101 -7.72 21.34 -14.22
C VAL A 101 -6.96 20.16 -13.62
N GLY A 102 -7.37 19.78 -12.40
CA GLY A 102 -6.71 18.76 -11.59
C GLY A 102 -5.54 19.33 -10.77
N LEU A 103 -5.53 19.07 -9.45
CA LEU A 103 -4.45 19.48 -8.55
C LEU A 103 -3.74 18.24 -7.98
N GLY A 104 -2.75 17.76 -8.73
CA GLY A 104 -1.86 16.64 -8.36
C GLY A 104 -0.42 16.91 -8.79
N GLY A 105 0.37 15.87 -9.08
CA GLY A 105 1.79 16.00 -9.47
C GLY A 105 2.04 16.92 -10.68
N LEU A 106 1.21 16.86 -11.71
CA LEU A 106 1.27 17.78 -12.86
C LEU A 106 0.59 19.12 -12.55
N GLY A 107 -0.58 19.08 -11.91
CA GLY A 107 -1.39 20.25 -11.60
C GLY A 107 -0.64 21.31 -10.79
N HIS A 108 0.07 20.92 -9.72
CA HIS A 108 0.81 21.88 -8.91
C HIS A 108 1.95 22.55 -9.69
N MET A 109 2.63 21.81 -10.57
CA MET A 109 3.67 22.38 -11.45
C MET A 109 3.08 23.37 -12.45
N ALA A 110 1.93 23.05 -13.05
CA ALA A 110 1.23 23.97 -13.94
C ALA A 110 0.86 25.28 -13.23
N VAL A 111 0.42 25.22 -11.96
CA VAL A 111 0.16 26.41 -11.13
C VAL A 111 1.45 27.21 -10.92
N LYS A 112 2.53 26.58 -10.44
CA LYS A 112 3.79 27.27 -10.14
C LYS A 112 4.39 27.95 -11.39
N PHE A 113 4.41 27.27 -12.54
CA PHE A 113 4.90 27.87 -13.79
C PHE A 113 4.00 29.00 -14.30
N ALA A 114 2.68 28.79 -14.33
CA ALA A 114 1.77 29.86 -14.78
C ALA A 114 1.87 31.11 -13.88
N LYS A 115 2.01 30.95 -12.56
CA LYS A 115 2.27 32.06 -11.64
C LYS A 115 3.61 32.74 -11.90
N ALA A 116 4.67 31.97 -12.15
CA ALA A 116 5.99 32.52 -12.45
C ALA A 116 6.03 33.29 -13.79
N PHE A 117 5.21 32.89 -14.77
CA PHE A 117 4.97 33.65 -16.00
C PHE A 117 4.12 34.92 -15.79
N GLY A 118 3.59 35.14 -14.59
CA GLY A 118 2.77 36.31 -14.25
C GLY A 118 1.29 36.16 -14.60
N ALA A 119 0.77 34.93 -14.73
CA ALA A 119 -0.64 34.69 -14.98
C ALA A 119 -1.51 34.83 -13.71
N ASN A 120 -2.81 35.08 -13.93
CA ASN A 120 -3.87 34.90 -12.95
C ASN A 120 -4.37 33.46 -13.03
N VAL A 121 -4.08 32.63 -12.03
CA VAL A 121 -4.31 31.19 -12.06
C VAL A 121 -5.58 30.81 -11.31
N THR A 122 -6.45 30.04 -11.98
CA THR A 122 -7.64 29.44 -11.41
C THR A 122 -7.48 27.93 -11.37
N VAL A 123 -7.41 27.34 -10.17
CA VAL A 123 -7.41 25.88 -10.01
C VAL A 123 -8.84 25.35 -10.05
N ILE A 124 -9.07 24.30 -10.84
CA ILE A 124 -10.36 23.66 -11.01
C ILE A 124 -10.24 22.19 -10.58
N SER A 125 -10.96 21.79 -9.55
CA SER A 125 -10.86 20.46 -8.95
C SER A 125 -12.23 19.93 -8.55
N THR A 126 -12.41 18.61 -8.49
CA THR A 126 -13.60 17.98 -7.87
C THR A 126 -13.53 17.98 -6.35
N SER A 127 -12.34 18.15 -5.77
CA SER A 127 -12.05 17.90 -4.36
C SER A 127 -11.96 19.21 -3.57
N PRO A 128 -12.90 19.51 -2.66
CA PRO A 128 -12.88 20.73 -1.85
C PRO A 128 -11.63 20.88 -0.97
N SER A 129 -11.07 19.77 -0.51
CA SER A 129 -9.85 19.74 0.32
C SER A 129 -8.63 20.36 -0.37
N LYS A 130 -8.62 20.40 -1.70
CA LYS A 130 -7.53 20.99 -2.50
C LYS A 130 -7.53 22.52 -2.52
N LYS A 131 -8.56 23.16 -1.96
CA LYS A 131 -8.73 24.62 -1.98
C LYS A 131 -7.63 25.35 -1.22
N GLU A 132 -7.30 24.89 -0.03
CA GLU A 132 -6.29 25.53 0.82
C GLU A 132 -4.90 25.42 0.21
N GLU A 133 -4.53 24.21 -0.23
CA GLU A 133 -3.29 23.94 -0.97
C GLU A 133 -3.16 24.85 -2.21
N ALA A 134 -4.22 24.94 -3.02
CA ALA A 134 -4.21 25.80 -4.21
C ALA A 134 -3.98 27.28 -3.90
N LEU A 135 -4.74 27.84 -2.96
CA LEU A 135 -4.77 29.29 -2.72
C LEU A 135 -3.61 29.76 -1.83
N GLN A 136 -3.33 29.01 -0.75
CA GLN A 136 -2.40 29.45 0.28
C GLN A 136 -0.98 28.92 0.06
N HIS A 137 -0.84 27.69 -0.43
CA HIS A 137 0.48 27.06 -0.60
C HIS A 137 1.07 27.28 -1.99
N LEU A 138 0.27 27.08 -3.04
CA LEU A 138 0.72 27.17 -4.43
C LEU A 138 0.53 28.58 -5.05
N GLY A 139 -0.20 29.46 -4.37
CA GLY A 139 -0.40 30.85 -4.81
C GLY A 139 -1.36 31.03 -5.99
N ALA A 140 -2.30 30.11 -6.20
CA ALA A 140 -3.38 30.32 -7.15
C ALA A 140 -4.30 31.47 -6.70
N ASP A 141 -4.81 32.25 -7.66
CA ASP A 141 -5.65 33.42 -7.36
C ASP A 141 -7.11 33.03 -7.10
N LYS A 142 -7.56 31.91 -7.68
CA LYS A 142 -8.92 31.39 -7.56
C LYS A 142 -8.95 29.88 -7.48
N PHE A 143 -10.00 29.35 -6.86
CA PHE A 143 -10.28 27.93 -6.80
C PHE A 143 -11.76 27.70 -7.13
N LEU A 144 -12.04 26.74 -8.03
CA LEU A 144 -13.38 26.36 -8.45
C LEU A 144 -13.59 24.86 -8.29
N LEU A 145 -14.79 24.49 -7.84
CA LEU A 145 -15.27 23.13 -7.82
C LEU A 145 -15.90 22.75 -9.16
N SER A 146 -15.32 21.78 -9.85
CA SER A 146 -15.80 21.32 -11.18
C SER A 146 -17.23 20.76 -11.16
N ASN A 147 -17.68 20.31 -9.98
CA ASN A 147 -19.03 19.79 -9.73
C ASN A 147 -20.01 20.82 -9.15
N ASN A 148 -19.62 22.10 -9.01
CA ASN A 148 -20.50 23.16 -8.52
C ASN A 148 -21.00 24.03 -9.70
N PRO A 149 -22.25 23.86 -10.16
CA PRO A 149 -22.75 24.55 -11.35
C PRO A 149 -22.71 26.08 -11.26
N GLU A 150 -22.92 26.67 -10.08
CA GLU A 150 -22.88 28.12 -9.89
C GLU A 150 -21.47 28.67 -10.10
N GLN A 151 -20.46 27.97 -9.57
CA GLN A 151 -19.05 28.35 -9.75
C GLN A 151 -18.61 28.20 -11.20
N ILE A 152 -19.03 27.14 -11.89
CA ILE A 152 -18.80 26.95 -13.33
C ILE A 152 -19.44 28.08 -14.12
N GLN A 153 -20.70 28.38 -13.85
CA GLN A 153 -21.43 29.43 -14.54
C GLN A 153 -20.78 30.81 -14.33
N GLY A 154 -20.29 31.10 -13.12
CA GLY A 154 -19.57 32.34 -12.80
C GLY A 154 -18.19 32.46 -13.47
N ALA A 155 -17.62 31.35 -13.96
CA ALA A 155 -16.33 31.30 -14.64
C ALA A 155 -16.43 31.28 -16.18
N MET A 156 -17.65 31.30 -16.73
CA MET A 156 -17.89 31.29 -18.17
C MET A 156 -17.21 32.48 -18.86
N ASN A 157 -16.50 32.21 -19.96
CA ASN A 157 -15.84 33.23 -20.78
C ASN A 157 -14.80 34.09 -20.03
N THR A 158 -14.11 33.53 -19.02
CA THR A 158 -13.12 34.25 -18.19
C THR A 158 -11.67 33.84 -18.42
N LEU A 159 -11.42 32.64 -18.99
CA LEU A 159 -10.07 32.06 -19.11
C LEU A 159 -9.48 32.26 -20.51
N ASP A 160 -8.21 32.64 -20.59
CA ASP A 160 -7.44 32.76 -21.83
C ASP A 160 -6.87 31.40 -22.27
N GLY A 161 -6.57 30.52 -21.32
CA GLY A 161 -6.14 29.16 -21.58
C GLY A 161 -6.41 28.22 -20.41
N ILE A 162 -6.41 26.92 -20.68
CA ILE A 162 -6.54 25.85 -19.70
C ILE A 162 -5.42 24.84 -19.92
N ILE A 163 -4.70 24.48 -18.85
CA ILE A 163 -3.83 23.31 -18.79
C ILE A 163 -4.58 22.21 -18.04
N ASP A 164 -4.89 21.13 -18.75
CA ASP A 164 -5.67 20.03 -18.23
C ASP A 164 -4.78 18.83 -17.94
N THR A 165 -4.59 18.60 -16.64
CA THR A 165 -3.65 17.62 -16.10
C THR A 165 -4.33 16.32 -15.68
N VAL A 166 -5.64 16.19 -15.92
CA VAL A 166 -6.43 15.06 -15.44
C VAL A 166 -6.22 13.85 -16.35
N SER A 167 -5.72 12.75 -15.80
CA SER A 167 -5.52 11.46 -16.51
C SER A 167 -6.78 10.57 -16.55
N ALA A 168 -7.95 11.17 -16.30
CA ALA A 168 -9.25 10.52 -16.29
C ALA A 168 -10.23 11.23 -17.23
N VAL A 169 -11.19 10.47 -17.75
CA VAL A 169 -12.26 11.02 -18.61
C VAL A 169 -13.09 12.01 -17.80
N HIS A 170 -13.31 13.20 -18.35
CA HIS A 170 -14.13 14.24 -17.75
C HIS A 170 -14.77 15.09 -18.87
N PRO A 171 -15.96 15.70 -18.63
CA PRO A 171 -16.70 16.40 -19.68
C PRO A 171 -15.99 17.69 -20.08
N LEU A 172 -15.73 17.89 -21.38
CA LEU A 172 -15.02 19.08 -21.88
C LEU A 172 -15.90 20.34 -21.95
N LEU A 173 -17.22 20.18 -22.03
CA LEU A 173 -18.15 21.27 -22.27
C LEU A 173 -18.06 22.42 -21.24
N PRO A 174 -18.01 22.17 -19.92
CA PRO A 174 -17.84 23.21 -18.92
C PRO A 174 -16.55 24.02 -19.10
N TYR A 175 -15.42 23.34 -19.35
CA TYR A 175 -14.11 23.96 -19.50
C TYR A 175 -14.03 24.79 -20.79
N LEU A 176 -14.56 24.27 -21.89
CA LEU A 176 -14.71 25.08 -23.11
C LEU A 176 -15.62 26.27 -22.87
N GLY A 177 -16.66 26.15 -22.05
CA GLY A 177 -17.51 27.28 -21.65
C GLY A 177 -16.75 28.40 -20.93
N MET A 178 -15.78 28.04 -20.08
CA MET A 178 -14.94 29.00 -19.35
C MET A 178 -13.94 29.75 -20.23
N LEU A 179 -13.54 29.19 -21.36
CA LEU A 179 -12.61 29.86 -22.28
C LEU A 179 -13.25 31.08 -22.97
N LYS A 180 -12.47 32.14 -23.10
CA LYS A 180 -12.75 33.29 -23.98
C LYS A 180 -12.75 32.88 -25.46
N PRO A 181 -13.26 33.72 -26.38
CA PRO A 181 -13.01 33.50 -27.81
C PRO A 181 -11.50 33.42 -28.07
N HIS A 182 -11.07 32.51 -28.94
CA HIS A 182 -9.65 32.18 -29.19
C HIS A 182 -8.90 31.51 -28.03
N GLY A 183 -9.58 31.18 -26.93
CA GLY A 183 -8.99 30.46 -25.81
C GLY A 183 -8.55 29.04 -26.18
N LYS A 184 -7.55 28.53 -25.46
CA LYS A 184 -6.91 27.23 -25.73
C LYS A 184 -7.07 26.28 -24.56
N HIS A 185 -7.59 25.08 -24.79
CA HIS A 185 -7.60 23.97 -23.83
C HIS A 185 -6.51 22.98 -24.23
N VAL A 186 -5.46 22.86 -23.42
CA VAL A 186 -4.32 21.98 -23.71
C VAL A 186 -4.34 20.80 -22.73
N ILE A 187 -4.53 19.61 -23.28
CA ILE A 187 -4.62 18.36 -22.53
C ILE A 187 -3.22 17.75 -22.43
N VAL A 188 -2.75 17.57 -21.20
CA VAL A 188 -1.46 16.91 -20.90
C VAL A 188 -1.66 15.65 -20.06
N GLY A 189 -2.85 15.44 -19.49
CA GLY A 189 -3.22 14.19 -18.84
C GLY A 189 -3.30 13.03 -19.84
N ALA A 190 -2.62 11.93 -19.53
CA ALA A 190 -2.69 10.70 -20.33
C ALA A 190 -4.02 9.97 -20.08
N ILE A 191 -5.05 10.33 -20.84
CA ILE A 191 -6.39 9.71 -20.75
C ILE A 191 -6.43 8.50 -21.69
N PRO A 192 -6.54 7.26 -21.19
CA PRO A 192 -6.48 6.05 -22.02
C PRO A 192 -7.76 5.78 -22.83
N GLN A 193 -8.75 6.68 -22.75
CA GLN A 193 -10.07 6.52 -23.35
C GLN A 193 -10.43 7.77 -24.16
N PRO A 194 -11.21 7.65 -25.25
CA PRO A 194 -11.65 8.80 -26.05
C PRO A 194 -12.44 9.81 -25.21
N LEU A 195 -12.22 11.11 -25.46
CA LEU A 195 -13.01 12.20 -24.89
C LEU A 195 -14.13 12.61 -25.85
N GLU A 196 -15.32 12.86 -25.31
CA GLU A 196 -16.41 13.46 -26.08
C GLU A 196 -16.09 14.92 -26.43
N MET A 197 -16.28 15.27 -27.71
CA MET A 197 -15.87 16.56 -28.25
C MET A 197 -17.06 17.50 -28.51
N PRO A 198 -17.30 18.52 -27.66
CA PRO A 198 -18.37 19.49 -27.90
C PRO A 198 -17.99 20.49 -29.00
N VAL A 199 -18.51 20.25 -30.21
CA VAL A 199 -18.14 20.98 -31.44
C VAL A 199 -18.69 22.42 -31.47
N PHE A 200 -19.91 22.67 -30.99
CA PHE A 200 -20.54 23.99 -31.10
C PHE A 200 -19.76 25.11 -30.36
N PRO A 201 -19.34 24.95 -29.10
CA PRO A 201 -18.50 25.94 -28.41
C PRO A 201 -17.18 26.23 -29.13
N LEU A 202 -16.59 25.24 -29.80
CA LEU A 202 -15.36 25.41 -30.59
C LEU A 202 -15.60 26.32 -31.79
N ILE A 203 -16.66 26.06 -32.55
CA ILE A 203 -17.03 26.84 -33.73
C ILE A 203 -17.38 28.28 -33.33
N LEU A 204 -18.29 28.44 -32.36
CA LEU A 204 -18.81 29.75 -31.97
C LEU A 204 -17.76 30.63 -31.31
N GLY A 205 -16.82 30.03 -30.57
CA GLY A 205 -15.75 30.76 -29.88
C GLY A 205 -14.41 30.81 -30.62
N ARG A 206 -14.27 30.16 -31.80
CA ARG A 206 -12.97 29.95 -32.47
C ARG A 206 -11.90 29.42 -31.51
N LYS A 207 -12.29 28.46 -30.66
CA LYS A 207 -11.45 27.93 -29.58
C LYS A 207 -10.55 26.80 -30.09
N THR A 208 -9.44 26.58 -29.41
CA THR A 208 -8.49 25.50 -29.72
C THR A 208 -8.54 24.43 -28.64
N ILE A 209 -8.59 23.17 -29.04
CA ILE A 209 -8.22 22.04 -28.19
C ILE A 209 -6.95 21.44 -28.76
N ALA A 210 -5.98 21.19 -27.89
CA ALA A 210 -4.70 20.64 -28.31
C ALA A 210 -4.15 19.66 -27.26
N GLY A 211 -3.21 18.82 -27.68
CA GLY A 211 -2.42 17.98 -26.78
C GLY A 211 -0.97 18.46 -26.70
N SER A 212 -0.26 18.04 -25.67
CA SER A 212 1.19 18.21 -25.60
C SER A 212 1.82 17.02 -24.89
N ALA A 213 2.90 16.48 -25.45
CA ALA A 213 3.79 15.57 -24.74
C ALA A 213 4.78 16.37 -23.87
N MET A 214 5.68 15.67 -23.17
CA MET A 214 6.88 16.28 -22.57
C MET A 214 7.69 17.02 -23.64
N GLY A 215 8.23 18.19 -23.31
CA GLY A 215 9.09 18.99 -24.18
C GLY A 215 10.40 18.31 -24.57
N GLY A 216 11.04 18.82 -25.62
CA GLY A 216 12.35 18.33 -26.12
C GLY A 216 13.52 18.73 -25.22
N MET A 217 14.73 18.27 -25.55
CA MET A 217 15.93 18.45 -24.71
C MET A 217 16.26 19.93 -24.45
N LYS A 218 16.22 20.74 -25.51
CA LYS A 218 16.48 22.18 -25.44
C LYS A 218 15.47 22.93 -24.59
N GLU A 219 14.18 22.60 -24.76
CA GLU A 219 13.10 23.20 -23.97
C GLU A 219 13.18 22.77 -22.50
N THR A 220 13.65 21.55 -22.24
CA THR A 220 13.91 21.07 -20.87
C THR A 220 15.02 21.87 -20.20
N GLN A 221 16.16 22.08 -20.88
CA GLN A 221 17.24 22.90 -20.31
C GLN A 221 16.73 24.30 -19.98
N GLU A 222 15.97 24.90 -20.90
CA GLU A 222 15.37 26.21 -20.68
C GLU A 222 14.41 26.22 -19.48
N MET A 223 13.58 25.19 -19.33
CA MET A 223 12.69 25.04 -18.17
C MET A 223 13.48 24.91 -16.87
N LEU A 224 14.60 24.17 -16.84
CA LEU A 224 15.45 24.06 -15.65
C LEU A 224 16.05 25.41 -15.28
N ASP A 225 16.59 26.15 -16.26
CA ASP A 225 17.15 27.48 -16.05
C ASP A 225 16.07 28.46 -15.56
N PHE A 226 14.85 28.36 -16.10
CA PHE A 226 13.71 29.15 -15.65
C PHE A 226 13.30 28.78 -14.22
N ALA A 227 13.18 27.49 -13.91
CA ALA A 227 12.84 27.01 -12.58
C ALA A 227 13.88 27.46 -11.54
N ALA A 228 15.17 27.34 -11.86
CA ALA A 228 16.28 27.83 -11.06
C ALA A 228 16.20 29.33 -10.79
N LYS A 229 15.95 30.14 -11.83
CA LYS A 229 15.84 31.60 -11.72
C LYS A 229 14.65 32.02 -10.84
N HIS A 230 13.56 31.28 -10.88
CA HIS A 230 12.31 31.61 -10.20
C HIS A 230 12.07 30.79 -8.91
N ASN A 231 13.05 30.00 -8.47
CA ASN A 231 12.97 29.09 -7.32
C ASN A 231 11.74 28.16 -7.37
N ILE A 232 11.45 27.60 -8.55
CA ILE A 232 10.34 26.68 -8.76
C ILE A 232 10.83 25.26 -8.51
N THR A 233 10.38 24.66 -7.41
CA THR A 233 10.61 23.25 -7.10
C THR A 233 9.28 22.50 -7.01
N PRO A 234 9.24 21.20 -7.36
CA PRO A 234 8.09 20.36 -7.06
C PRO A 234 7.97 20.16 -5.55
N ASP A 235 6.74 20.02 -5.07
CA ASP A 235 6.51 19.60 -3.68
C ASP A 235 6.61 18.08 -3.64
N VAL A 236 7.61 17.57 -2.93
CA VAL A 236 7.97 16.16 -2.94
C VAL A 236 8.05 15.61 -1.53
N GLU A 237 7.62 14.37 -1.38
CA GLU A 237 7.95 13.53 -0.23
C GLU A 237 9.12 12.64 -0.67
N VAL A 238 10.28 12.80 -0.03
CA VAL A 238 11.44 11.95 -0.29
C VAL A 238 11.30 10.71 0.57
N VAL A 239 11.16 9.56 -0.09
CA VAL A 239 11.06 8.26 0.57
C VAL A 239 12.33 7.48 0.24
N ALA A 240 12.99 6.93 1.27
CA ALA A 240 14.12 6.04 1.03
C ALA A 240 13.66 4.81 0.25
N MET A 241 14.49 4.31 -0.68
CA MET A 241 14.10 3.22 -1.58
C MET A 241 13.63 1.96 -0.84
N ASP A 242 14.15 1.70 0.36
CA ASP A 242 13.71 0.60 1.23
C ASP A 242 12.23 0.69 1.64
N TYR A 243 11.63 1.88 1.59
CA TYR A 243 10.23 2.17 1.87
C TYR A 243 9.40 2.44 0.62
N VAL A 244 9.96 2.25 -0.59
CA VAL A 244 9.25 2.54 -1.86
C VAL A 244 7.97 1.74 -1.99
N ASN A 245 7.95 0.49 -1.49
CA ASN A 245 6.76 -0.35 -1.48
C ASN A 245 5.71 0.20 -0.52
N THR A 246 6.11 0.72 0.65
CA THR A 246 5.19 1.39 1.59
C THR A 246 4.62 2.68 1.03
N ALA A 247 5.42 3.48 0.30
CA ALA A 247 4.94 4.68 -0.38
C ALA A 247 4.00 4.35 -1.56
N LEU A 248 4.34 3.33 -2.36
CA LEU A 248 3.50 2.82 -3.43
C LEU A 248 2.21 2.22 -2.87
N GLU A 249 2.30 1.52 -1.74
CA GLU A 249 1.16 1.02 -0.99
C GLU A 249 0.32 2.16 -0.42
N ARG A 250 0.89 3.25 0.13
CA ARG A 250 0.08 4.42 0.55
C ARG A 250 -0.68 5.03 -0.62
N LEU A 251 -0.03 5.10 -1.79
CA LEU A 251 -0.63 5.56 -3.03
C LEU A 251 -1.75 4.63 -3.53
N VAL A 252 -1.56 3.31 -3.38
CA VAL A 252 -2.50 2.28 -3.83
C VAL A 252 -3.61 1.97 -2.80
N LYS A 253 -3.33 2.06 -1.50
CA LYS A 253 -4.18 1.69 -0.34
C LYS A 253 -5.26 2.74 -0.01
N SER A 254 -5.69 3.51 -1.01
CA SER A 254 -7.02 4.14 -0.94
C SER A 254 -8.16 3.14 -1.20
N ASP A 255 -8.02 1.85 -0.83
CA ASP A 255 -9.18 0.95 -0.74
C ASP A 255 -9.02 -0.31 0.16
N VAL A 256 -10.12 -0.65 0.85
CA VAL A 256 -10.51 -1.80 1.72
C VAL A 256 -9.78 -2.08 3.07
N LYS A 257 -10.43 -1.74 4.21
CA LYS A 257 -10.07 -2.12 5.61
C LYS A 257 -11.27 -2.32 6.57
N HIS A 258 -12.45 -2.72 6.07
CA HIS A 258 -13.73 -2.59 6.79
C HIS A 258 -14.59 -3.88 6.91
N GLU A 259 -14.00 -5.06 6.74
CA GLU A 259 -14.68 -6.36 6.89
C GLU A 259 -14.13 -7.08 8.13
N ILE A 260 -14.55 -6.67 9.33
CA ILE A 260 -13.88 -7.01 10.59
C ILE A 260 -14.73 -7.97 11.41
N VAL A 261 -14.13 -9.04 11.94
CA VAL A 261 -14.77 -9.98 12.88
C VAL A 261 -13.83 -10.29 14.03
N GLY A 262 -14.38 -10.51 15.22
CA GLY A 262 -13.59 -10.82 16.41
C GLY A 262 -14.45 -11.23 17.60
N GLU A 263 -13.79 -11.29 18.76
CA GLU A 263 -14.40 -11.57 20.05
C GLU A 263 -14.38 -10.29 20.89
N VAL A 264 -15.49 -10.01 21.59
CA VAL A 264 -15.59 -8.84 22.47
C VAL A 264 -14.72 -9.02 23.71
N THR A 265 -13.71 -8.18 23.86
CA THR A 265 -12.75 -8.20 24.99
C THR A 265 -13.04 -7.15 26.06
N GLU A 266 -13.81 -6.10 25.74
CA GLU A 266 -14.26 -5.08 26.69
C GLU A 266 -15.60 -4.48 26.23
N VAL A 267 -16.42 -4.00 27.19
CA VAL A 267 -17.66 -3.28 26.90
C VAL A 267 -17.80 -2.05 27.81
N GLY A 268 -18.35 -0.96 27.26
CA GLY A 268 -18.65 0.24 28.04
C GLY A 268 -19.76 0.01 29.06
N SER A 269 -19.78 0.83 30.12
CA SER A 269 -20.72 0.68 31.27
C SER A 269 -22.21 0.76 30.92
N LYS A 270 -22.57 1.28 29.74
CA LYS A 270 -23.95 1.41 29.25
C LYS A 270 -24.29 0.44 28.12
N VAL A 271 -23.33 -0.39 27.69
CA VAL A 271 -23.53 -1.34 26.61
C VAL A 271 -24.36 -2.52 27.12
N GLU A 272 -25.49 -2.76 26.46
CA GLU A 272 -26.38 -3.88 26.79
C GLU A 272 -26.43 -4.90 25.64
N LYS A 273 -26.07 -4.48 24.41
CA LYS A 273 -26.13 -5.33 23.22
C LYS A 273 -24.99 -6.35 23.13
N PHE A 274 -23.94 -6.28 23.93
CA PHE A 274 -22.83 -7.25 23.87
C PHE A 274 -22.30 -7.56 25.26
N LYS A 275 -21.74 -8.75 25.43
CA LYS A 275 -20.96 -9.14 26.61
C LYS A 275 -19.60 -9.68 26.19
N LEU A 276 -18.67 -9.75 27.15
CA LEU A 276 -17.37 -10.39 26.97
C LEU A 276 -17.52 -11.79 26.38
N GLY A 277 -16.70 -12.10 25.38
CA GLY A 277 -16.72 -13.38 24.67
C GLY A 277 -17.74 -13.50 23.55
N ASP A 278 -18.63 -12.51 23.36
CA ASP A 278 -19.54 -12.53 22.20
C ASP A 278 -18.74 -12.39 20.90
N LYS A 279 -19.13 -13.15 19.87
CA LYS A 279 -18.63 -12.97 18.51
C LYS A 279 -19.30 -11.78 17.85
N ALA A 280 -18.47 -10.85 17.36
CA ALA A 280 -18.91 -9.58 16.82
C ALA A 280 -18.32 -9.31 15.43
N GLY A 281 -19.04 -8.52 14.65
CA GLY A 281 -18.61 -8.03 13.35
C GLY A 281 -18.78 -6.52 13.22
N VAL A 282 -17.88 -5.86 12.49
CA VAL A 282 -17.93 -4.43 12.16
C VAL A 282 -17.79 -4.27 10.65
N GLY A 283 -18.74 -3.53 10.06
CA GLY A 283 -18.80 -3.27 8.62
C GLY A 283 -18.15 -1.95 8.22
N CYS A 284 -18.74 -1.27 7.23
CA CYS A 284 -18.19 -0.07 6.59
C CYS A 284 -18.33 1.24 7.40
N LEU A 285 -19.14 1.24 8.46
CA LEU A 285 -19.42 2.41 9.28
C LEU A 285 -19.16 2.15 10.75
N VAL A 286 -18.67 3.18 11.45
CA VAL A 286 -18.44 3.19 12.91
C VAL A 286 -19.18 4.32 13.63
N GLY A 287 -19.87 5.19 12.88
CA GLY A 287 -20.58 6.34 13.43
C GLY A 287 -21.60 6.95 12.46
N SER A 288 -22.54 7.73 12.98
CA SER A 288 -23.46 8.58 12.21
C SER A 288 -24.05 9.66 13.12
N CYS A 289 -24.91 10.55 12.60
CA CYS A 289 -25.55 11.58 13.45
C CYS A 289 -26.65 11.07 14.38
N ARG A 290 -27.14 9.83 14.17
CA ARG A 290 -28.18 9.15 14.97
C ARG A 290 -29.52 9.88 15.14
N SER A 291 -29.75 10.95 14.39
CA SER A 291 -30.90 11.85 14.60
C SER A 291 -31.59 12.32 13.32
N CYS A 292 -30.98 12.12 12.14
CA CYS A 292 -31.63 12.46 10.87
C CYS A 292 -32.68 11.40 10.47
N GLU A 293 -33.50 11.73 9.48
CA GLU A 293 -34.51 10.83 8.92
C GLU A 293 -33.93 9.47 8.51
N ASN A 294 -32.77 9.47 7.82
CA ASN A 294 -32.11 8.22 7.41
C ASN A 294 -31.71 7.36 8.61
N CYS A 295 -31.15 7.97 9.67
CA CYS A 295 -30.80 7.22 10.88
C CYS A 295 -32.03 6.71 11.63
N SER A 296 -33.13 7.47 11.60
CA SER A 296 -34.38 7.10 12.27
C SER A 296 -35.13 5.97 11.55
N ASN A 297 -34.83 5.78 10.26
CA ASN A 297 -35.37 4.72 9.40
C ASN A 297 -34.42 3.53 9.23
N ASP A 298 -33.44 3.35 10.14
CA ASP A 298 -32.47 2.24 10.12
C ASP A 298 -31.65 2.15 8.81
N ILE A 299 -31.38 3.29 8.15
CA ILE A 299 -30.59 3.39 6.91
C ILE A 299 -29.42 4.38 7.11
N GLU A 300 -28.61 4.15 8.14
CA GLU A 300 -27.49 5.01 8.54
C GLU A 300 -26.42 5.14 7.45
N ASN A 301 -26.36 4.16 6.54
CA ASN A 301 -25.53 4.18 5.34
C ASN A 301 -25.77 5.37 4.41
N TYR A 302 -26.98 5.94 4.43
CA TYR A 302 -27.31 7.15 3.67
C TYR A 302 -27.25 8.42 4.53
N CYS A 303 -26.73 8.36 5.75
CA CYS A 303 -26.52 9.54 6.58
C CYS A 303 -25.42 10.43 5.99
N SER A 304 -25.71 11.72 5.79
CA SER A 304 -24.71 12.70 5.33
C SER A 304 -23.56 12.96 6.31
N LYS A 305 -23.71 12.49 7.56
CA LYS A 305 -22.68 12.52 8.62
C LYS A 305 -22.26 11.11 9.04
N GLY A 306 -22.41 10.11 8.16
CA GLY A 306 -21.87 8.77 8.39
C GLY A 306 -20.35 8.82 8.52
N ILE A 307 -19.80 8.02 9.44
CA ILE A 307 -18.36 7.93 9.70
C ILE A 307 -17.89 6.56 9.25
N ALA A 308 -16.98 6.55 8.26
CA ALA A 308 -16.40 5.33 7.73
C ALA A 308 -15.43 4.69 8.74
N THR A 309 -15.34 3.35 8.68
CA THR A 309 -14.50 2.55 9.57
C THR A 309 -13.01 2.91 9.54
N TYR A 310 -12.52 3.52 8.45
CA TYR A 310 -11.16 4.03 8.36
C TYR A 310 -11.09 5.27 7.49
N SER A 311 -10.00 6.03 7.63
CA SER A 311 -9.72 7.25 6.85
C SER A 311 -10.80 8.34 6.97
N ALA A 312 -11.58 8.31 8.05
CA ALA A 312 -12.51 9.36 8.45
C ALA A 312 -12.09 9.94 9.81
N MET A 313 -12.72 11.04 10.25
CA MET A 313 -12.57 11.53 11.63
C MET A 313 -13.75 11.05 12.47
N TYR A 314 -13.45 10.52 13.66
CA TYR A 314 -14.44 10.14 14.65
C TYR A 314 -15.00 11.36 15.39
N HIS A 315 -16.02 11.16 16.22
CA HIS A 315 -16.72 12.24 16.91
C HIS A 315 -15.82 13.05 17.86
N ASP A 316 -14.76 12.44 18.39
CA ASP A 316 -13.78 13.06 19.28
C ASP A 316 -12.61 13.74 18.53
N GLY A 317 -12.63 13.73 17.19
CA GLY A 317 -11.59 14.30 16.34
C GLY A 317 -10.42 13.35 16.06
N THR A 318 -10.45 12.11 16.55
CA THR A 318 -9.42 11.11 16.24
C THR A 318 -9.63 10.52 14.84
N PRO A 319 -8.55 10.19 14.11
CA PRO A 319 -8.66 9.44 12.86
C PRO A 319 -9.18 8.01 13.11
N THR A 320 -10.09 7.54 12.26
CA THR A 320 -10.54 6.13 12.29
C THR A 320 -9.52 5.21 11.61
N TYR A 321 -9.16 4.13 12.30
CA TYR A 321 -8.28 3.07 11.80
C TYR A 321 -9.09 1.76 11.68
N GLY A 322 -8.92 1.05 10.56
CA GLY A 322 -9.67 -0.17 10.23
C GLY A 322 -9.05 -1.44 10.79
N GLY A 323 -9.65 -2.59 10.49
CA GLY A 323 -9.35 -3.87 11.16
C GLY A 323 -8.10 -4.62 10.72
N TYR A 324 -7.11 -3.95 10.13
CA TYR A 324 -5.76 -4.53 9.98
C TYR A 324 -4.94 -4.17 11.23
N SER A 325 -5.53 -4.44 12.39
CA SER A 325 -5.05 -4.17 13.74
C SER A 325 -5.49 -5.32 14.64
N ASP A 326 -4.77 -5.56 15.71
CA ASP A 326 -5.13 -6.54 16.74
C ASP A 326 -6.41 -6.15 17.49
N ILE A 327 -6.67 -4.87 17.68
CA ILE A 327 -7.81 -4.33 18.43
C ILE A 327 -8.52 -3.21 17.65
N ILE A 328 -9.84 -3.12 17.82
CA ILE A 328 -10.67 -1.98 17.40
C ILE A 328 -11.75 -1.69 18.45
N VAL A 329 -12.08 -0.41 18.65
CA VAL A 329 -13.14 0.05 19.56
C VAL A 329 -14.22 0.75 18.74
N VAL A 330 -15.48 0.32 18.89
CA VAL A 330 -16.61 0.79 18.08
C VAL A 330 -17.87 0.94 18.93
N ASP A 331 -18.69 1.96 18.64
CA ASP A 331 -20.02 2.15 19.24
C ASP A 331 -20.93 0.93 19.00
N GLU A 332 -21.61 0.44 20.05
CA GLU A 332 -22.36 -0.83 20.03
C GLU A 332 -23.42 -0.92 18.92
N HIS A 333 -23.93 0.22 18.44
CA HIS A 333 -24.90 0.25 17.35
C HIS A 333 -24.32 -0.22 16.03
N PHE A 334 -23.06 0.12 15.78
CA PHE A 334 -22.34 -0.20 14.53
C PHE A 334 -21.64 -1.57 14.58
N VAL A 335 -21.90 -2.34 15.64
CA VAL A 335 -21.43 -3.72 15.81
C VAL A 335 -22.59 -4.68 15.58
N VAL A 336 -22.38 -5.75 14.80
CA VAL A 336 -23.36 -6.84 14.61
C VAL A 336 -22.94 -8.09 15.37
N ARG A 337 -23.91 -8.86 15.86
CA ARG A 337 -23.68 -10.17 16.47
C ARG A 337 -23.46 -11.20 15.37
N VAL A 338 -22.37 -11.95 15.45
CA VAL A 338 -22.10 -13.06 14.53
C VAL A 338 -22.50 -14.37 15.22
N PRO A 339 -23.48 -15.14 14.70
CA PRO A 339 -23.91 -16.38 15.32
C PRO A 339 -22.79 -17.40 15.46
N ASP A 340 -22.80 -18.17 16.55
CA ASP A 340 -21.77 -19.18 16.82
C ASP A 340 -21.67 -20.28 15.76
N SER A 341 -22.76 -20.55 15.06
CA SER A 341 -22.83 -21.52 13.96
C SER A 341 -22.10 -21.05 12.69
N MET A 342 -21.69 -19.78 12.61
CA MET A 342 -21.04 -19.22 11.43
C MET A 342 -19.52 -19.10 11.65
N PRO A 343 -18.68 -19.65 10.75
CA PRO A 343 -17.23 -19.44 10.82
C PRO A 343 -16.87 -17.96 10.63
N LEU A 344 -16.19 -17.36 11.61
CA LEU A 344 -15.86 -15.92 11.60
C LEU A 344 -15.18 -15.46 10.31
N ALA A 345 -14.13 -16.16 9.89
CA ALA A 345 -13.40 -15.81 8.66
C ALA A 345 -14.32 -15.77 7.42
N ALA A 346 -15.27 -16.69 7.33
CA ALA A 346 -16.20 -16.74 6.19
C ALA A 346 -17.40 -15.79 6.33
N ALA A 347 -17.65 -15.28 7.54
CA ALA A 347 -18.62 -14.24 7.85
C ALA A 347 -18.10 -12.84 7.52
N ALA A 348 -16.79 -12.60 7.67
CA ALA A 348 -16.20 -11.27 7.51
C ALA A 348 -16.57 -10.57 6.18
N PRO A 349 -16.48 -11.24 5.00
CA PRO A 349 -16.85 -10.60 3.74
C PRO A 349 -18.35 -10.28 3.62
N LEU A 350 -19.21 -10.88 4.45
CA LEU A 350 -20.64 -10.58 4.44
C LEU A 350 -20.93 -9.18 4.97
N LEU A 351 -20.06 -8.64 5.84
CA LEU A 351 -20.21 -7.32 6.47
C LEU A 351 -20.07 -6.14 5.50
N CYS A 352 -19.57 -6.39 4.28
CA CYS A 352 -19.63 -5.44 3.18
C CYS A 352 -20.28 -6.07 1.95
N ALA A 353 -19.66 -7.10 1.35
CA ALA A 353 -20.15 -7.72 0.11
C ALA A 353 -21.53 -8.36 0.27
N GLY A 354 -21.77 -8.98 1.43
CA GLY A 354 -23.04 -9.61 1.74
C GLY A 354 -24.17 -8.61 1.84
N ILE A 355 -24.04 -7.63 2.73
CA ILE A 355 -25.08 -6.60 2.88
C ILE A 355 -25.30 -5.80 1.59
N THR A 356 -24.23 -5.47 0.85
CA THR A 356 -24.32 -4.73 -0.42
C THR A 356 -25.13 -5.47 -1.48
N THR A 357 -25.17 -6.80 -1.44
CA THR A 357 -25.97 -7.60 -2.37
C THR A 357 -27.35 -7.99 -1.81
N TYR A 358 -27.47 -8.17 -0.48
CA TYR A 358 -28.73 -8.49 0.19
C TYR A 358 -29.70 -7.31 0.22
N SER A 359 -29.21 -6.12 0.59
CA SER A 359 -30.01 -4.90 0.71
C SER A 359 -30.82 -4.57 -0.56
N PRO A 360 -30.22 -4.51 -1.77
CA PRO A 360 -30.98 -4.26 -2.99
C PRO A 360 -31.95 -5.40 -3.36
N LEU A 361 -31.64 -6.66 -3.02
CA LEU A 361 -32.58 -7.76 -3.27
C LEU A 361 -33.87 -7.57 -2.45
N ARG A 362 -33.75 -7.13 -1.19
CA ARG A 362 -34.89 -6.82 -0.32
C ARG A 362 -35.59 -5.53 -0.73
N TYR A 363 -34.86 -4.42 -0.79
CA TYR A 363 -35.44 -3.09 -1.03
C TYR A 363 -36.19 -3.01 -2.35
N PHE A 364 -35.64 -3.59 -3.43
CA PHE A 364 -36.28 -3.60 -4.73
C PHE A 364 -37.27 -4.76 -4.92
N GLY A 365 -37.55 -5.57 -3.89
CA GLY A 365 -38.48 -6.69 -3.96
C GLY A 365 -38.09 -7.75 -5.00
N LEU A 366 -36.80 -7.99 -5.15
CA LEU A 366 -36.19 -9.03 -6.00
C LEU A 366 -35.92 -10.32 -5.20
N ASP A 367 -36.49 -10.43 -4.00
CA ASP A 367 -36.35 -11.51 -3.04
C ASP A 367 -37.52 -12.51 -3.06
N LYS A 368 -38.46 -12.33 -4.00
CA LYS A 368 -39.67 -13.14 -4.09
C LYS A 368 -39.43 -14.42 -4.91
N PRO A 369 -39.82 -15.60 -4.42
CA PRO A 369 -39.70 -16.83 -5.19
C PRO A 369 -40.34 -16.75 -6.57
N GLY A 370 -39.68 -17.34 -7.57
CA GLY A 370 -40.14 -17.37 -8.96
C GLY A 370 -39.75 -16.15 -9.82
N LEU A 371 -39.13 -15.11 -9.23
CA LEU A 371 -38.49 -14.05 -9.99
C LEU A 371 -37.20 -14.55 -10.66
N HIS A 372 -36.78 -13.86 -11.74
CA HIS A 372 -35.53 -14.13 -12.45
C HIS A 372 -34.56 -12.97 -12.30
N VAL A 373 -33.46 -13.20 -11.59
CA VAL A 373 -32.42 -12.20 -11.31
C VAL A 373 -31.14 -12.50 -12.08
N GLY A 374 -30.58 -11.50 -12.75
CA GLY A 374 -29.23 -11.52 -13.30
C GLY A 374 -28.19 -11.05 -12.29
N VAL A 375 -26.99 -11.63 -12.31
CA VAL A 375 -25.83 -11.12 -11.57
C VAL A 375 -24.69 -10.89 -12.55
N VAL A 376 -24.29 -9.64 -12.75
CA VAL A 376 -23.24 -9.25 -13.70
C VAL A 376 -21.91 -9.15 -12.98
N GLY A 377 -20.92 -9.88 -13.51
CA GLY A 377 -19.58 -9.98 -12.92
C GLY A 377 -19.55 -11.02 -11.79
N LEU A 378 -18.81 -12.10 -12.00
CA LEU A 378 -18.61 -13.12 -10.98
C LEU A 378 -17.27 -12.89 -10.24
N GLY A 379 -17.31 -12.02 -9.25
CA GLY A 379 -16.20 -11.69 -8.36
C GLY A 379 -16.64 -11.67 -6.90
N GLY A 380 -16.04 -10.78 -6.10
CA GLY A 380 -16.31 -10.67 -4.67
C GLY A 380 -17.77 -10.41 -4.29
N LEU A 381 -18.43 -9.41 -4.88
CA LEU A 381 -19.86 -9.18 -4.67
C LEU A 381 -20.69 -10.24 -5.40
N GLY A 382 -20.37 -10.51 -6.66
CA GLY A 382 -21.15 -11.40 -7.53
C GLY A 382 -21.38 -12.79 -6.95
N HIS A 383 -20.34 -13.45 -6.40
CA HIS A 383 -20.50 -14.80 -5.86
C HIS A 383 -21.42 -14.84 -4.63
N VAL A 384 -21.36 -13.82 -3.76
CA VAL A 384 -22.25 -13.71 -2.60
C VAL A 384 -23.67 -13.34 -3.04
N GLY A 385 -23.81 -12.46 -4.03
CA GLY A 385 -25.10 -12.10 -4.63
C GLY A 385 -25.83 -13.30 -5.24
N VAL A 386 -25.11 -14.21 -5.92
CA VAL A 386 -25.67 -15.48 -6.40
C VAL A 386 -26.20 -16.32 -5.24
N LYS A 387 -25.39 -16.52 -4.18
CA LYS A 387 -25.79 -17.33 -3.01
C LYS A 387 -27.03 -16.78 -2.31
N PHE A 388 -27.10 -15.46 -2.07
CA PHE A 388 -28.29 -14.85 -1.47
C PHE A 388 -29.51 -14.96 -2.36
N ALA A 389 -29.40 -14.62 -3.65
CA ALA A 389 -30.51 -14.71 -4.59
C ALA A 389 -31.05 -16.15 -4.67
N LYS A 390 -30.17 -17.15 -4.74
CA LYS A 390 -30.58 -18.57 -4.71
C LYS A 390 -31.27 -18.96 -3.41
N ALA A 391 -30.76 -18.53 -2.26
CA ALA A 391 -31.36 -18.82 -0.97
C ALA A 391 -32.75 -18.15 -0.79
N LEU A 392 -32.99 -17.04 -1.47
CA LEU A 392 -34.30 -16.37 -1.53
C LEU A 392 -35.29 -17.06 -2.49
N GLY A 393 -34.87 -18.12 -3.19
CA GLY A 393 -35.73 -18.92 -4.06
C GLY A 393 -35.97 -18.32 -5.44
N VAL A 394 -35.09 -17.42 -5.89
CA VAL A 394 -35.16 -16.84 -7.25
C VAL A 394 -34.35 -17.65 -8.25
N LYS A 395 -34.72 -17.56 -9.53
CA LYS A 395 -33.91 -18.06 -10.63
C LYS A 395 -32.75 -17.08 -10.86
N VAL A 396 -31.52 -17.58 -10.92
CA VAL A 396 -30.32 -16.76 -11.06
C VAL A 396 -29.61 -17.06 -12.37
N THR A 397 -29.35 -16.01 -13.15
CA THR A 397 -28.44 -16.06 -14.31
C THR A 397 -27.18 -15.26 -14.02
N VAL A 398 -26.02 -15.89 -14.11
CA VAL A 398 -24.74 -15.17 -14.05
C VAL A 398 -24.40 -14.65 -15.44
N ILE A 399 -24.04 -13.36 -15.54
CA ILE A 399 -23.67 -12.69 -16.77
C ILE A 399 -22.18 -12.34 -16.66
N SER A 400 -21.37 -12.83 -17.60
CA SER A 400 -19.91 -12.66 -17.55
C SER A 400 -19.30 -12.50 -18.95
N THR A 401 -18.10 -11.93 -19.02
CA THR A 401 -17.26 -11.93 -20.22
C THR A 401 -16.36 -13.17 -20.35
N SER A 402 -16.36 -14.06 -19.34
CA SER A 402 -15.37 -15.15 -19.22
C SER A 402 -16.06 -16.51 -19.12
N GLN A 403 -15.95 -17.29 -20.19
CA GLN A 403 -16.50 -18.65 -20.28
C GLN A 403 -15.95 -19.59 -19.20
N SER A 404 -14.71 -19.38 -18.76
CA SER A 404 -14.07 -20.18 -17.70
C SER A 404 -14.85 -20.17 -16.38
N LYS A 405 -15.67 -19.15 -16.12
CA LYS A 405 -16.45 -19.03 -14.87
C LYS A 405 -17.78 -19.79 -14.89
N GLN A 406 -18.19 -20.35 -16.03
CA GLN A 406 -19.49 -21.02 -16.15
C GLN A 406 -19.60 -22.23 -15.23
N LYS A 407 -18.60 -23.12 -15.26
CA LYS A 407 -18.63 -24.35 -14.46
C LYS A 407 -18.80 -24.03 -12.98
N GLU A 408 -18.04 -23.06 -12.49
CA GLU A 408 -18.08 -22.66 -11.09
C GLU A 408 -19.40 -21.97 -10.72
N ALA A 409 -19.93 -21.09 -11.59
CA ALA A 409 -21.22 -20.45 -11.38
C ALA A 409 -22.37 -21.46 -11.22
N ILE A 410 -22.42 -22.48 -12.08
CA ILE A 410 -23.49 -23.47 -12.09
C ILE A 410 -23.29 -24.53 -11.00
N GLU A 411 -22.14 -25.20 -10.99
CA GLU A 411 -21.94 -26.39 -10.15
C GLU A 411 -21.66 -26.04 -8.68
N ARG A 412 -20.92 -24.95 -8.42
CA ARG A 412 -20.47 -24.59 -7.07
C ARG A 412 -21.36 -23.53 -6.43
N LEU A 413 -21.70 -22.47 -7.17
CA LEU A 413 -22.52 -21.37 -6.64
C LEU A 413 -24.03 -21.58 -6.81
N GLY A 414 -24.43 -22.55 -7.65
CA GLY A 414 -25.82 -22.94 -7.82
C GLY A 414 -26.64 -22.00 -8.72
N ALA A 415 -26.00 -21.22 -9.59
CA ALA A 415 -26.73 -20.44 -10.60
C ALA A 415 -27.50 -21.38 -11.55
N ASP A 416 -28.68 -20.96 -12.00
CA ASP A 416 -29.54 -21.77 -12.88
C ASP A 416 -29.13 -21.63 -14.36
N SER A 417 -28.45 -20.54 -14.72
CA SER A 417 -28.01 -20.28 -16.08
C SER A 417 -26.78 -19.38 -16.09
N PHE A 418 -26.04 -19.41 -17.20
CA PHE A 418 -24.86 -18.59 -17.42
C PHE A 418 -24.97 -17.96 -18.82
N LEU A 419 -24.62 -16.68 -18.92
CA LEU A 419 -24.70 -15.91 -20.16
C LEU A 419 -23.37 -15.20 -20.42
N ILE A 420 -22.85 -15.35 -21.65
CA ILE A 420 -21.69 -14.60 -22.13
C ILE A 420 -22.12 -13.26 -22.70
N SER A 421 -21.72 -12.16 -22.07
CA SER A 421 -22.16 -10.82 -22.46
C SER A 421 -21.58 -10.35 -23.80
N SER A 422 -20.57 -11.03 -24.34
CA SER A 422 -20.01 -10.77 -25.67
C SER A 422 -20.59 -11.67 -26.77
N ASP A 423 -21.48 -12.61 -26.42
CA ASP A 423 -22.15 -13.50 -27.36
C ASP A 423 -23.52 -12.90 -27.75
N PRO A 424 -23.68 -12.41 -29.00
CA PRO A 424 -24.91 -11.77 -29.44
C PRO A 424 -26.13 -12.71 -29.44
N ASP A 425 -25.93 -14.00 -29.72
CA ASP A 425 -27.01 -14.97 -29.81
C ASP A 425 -27.56 -15.30 -28.42
N GLN A 426 -26.67 -15.45 -27.43
CA GLN A 426 -27.07 -15.63 -26.04
C GLN A 426 -27.78 -14.39 -25.48
N LEU A 427 -27.27 -13.19 -25.77
CA LEU A 427 -27.93 -11.94 -25.39
C LEU A 427 -29.33 -11.82 -26.01
N GLN A 428 -29.46 -12.12 -27.30
CA GLN A 428 -30.72 -12.06 -28.03
C GLN A 428 -31.76 -13.03 -27.47
N ALA A 429 -31.34 -14.26 -27.13
CA ALA A 429 -32.21 -15.28 -26.53
C ALA A 429 -32.71 -14.91 -25.12
N ALA A 430 -31.94 -14.09 -24.39
CA ALA A 430 -32.25 -13.67 -23.02
C ALA A 430 -32.92 -12.29 -22.92
N MET A 431 -33.19 -11.60 -24.04
CA MET A 431 -33.85 -10.29 -24.04
C MET A 431 -35.21 -10.34 -23.34
N GLY A 432 -35.47 -9.39 -22.45
CA GLY A 432 -36.77 -9.27 -21.78
C GLY A 432 -37.11 -10.42 -20.82
N THR A 433 -36.13 -11.15 -20.28
CA THR A 433 -36.38 -12.31 -19.41
C THR A 433 -36.21 -12.04 -17.92
N MET A 434 -35.42 -11.04 -17.53
CA MET A 434 -35.04 -10.82 -16.13
C MET A 434 -35.89 -9.76 -15.44
N ASP A 435 -36.33 -10.04 -14.21
CA ASP A 435 -37.08 -9.12 -13.35
C ASP A 435 -36.16 -8.11 -12.66
N GLY A 436 -34.90 -8.47 -12.44
CA GLY A 436 -33.87 -7.57 -11.93
C GLY A 436 -32.46 -8.05 -12.26
N ILE A 437 -31.50 -7.14 -12.22
CA ILE A 437 -30.08 -7.42 -12.43
C ILE A 437 -29.28 -6.71 -11.33
N LEU A 438 -28.42 -7.45 -10.62
CA LEU A 438 -27.39 -6.89 -9.76
C LEU A 438 -26.10 -6.74 -10.56
N ASP A 439 -25.63 -5.51 -10.72
CA ASP A 439 -24.42 -5.20 -11.45
C ASP A 439 -23.26 -4.93 -10.48
N THR A 440 -22.31 -5.88 -10.45
CA THR A 440 -21.19 -5.87 -9.50
C THR A 440 -19.86 -5.47 -10.15
N VAL A 441 -19.89 -5.02 -11.41
CA VAL A 441 -18.67 -4.70 -12.15
C VAL A 441 -18.10 -3.35 -11.69
N ALA A 442 -16.93 -3.38 -11.06
CA ALA A 442 -16.21 -2.20 -10.57
C ALA A 442 -15.42 -1.45 -11.66
N ALA A 443 -15.82 -1.57 -12.92
CA ALA A 443 -15.19 -0.94 -14.08
C ALA A 443 -16.25 -0.43 -15.06
N THR A 444 -15.89 0.58 -15.86
CA THR A 444 -16.78 1.12 -16.90
C THR A 444 -17.10 0.04 -17.92
N HIS A 445 -18.40 -0.16 -18.18
CA HIS A 445 -18.87 -1.15 -19.13
C HIS A 445 -20.26 -0.73 -19.68
N PRO A 446 -20.65 -1.21 -20.88
CA PRO A 446 -21.92 -0.81 -21.50
C PRO A 446 -23.11 -1.44 -20.76
N ILE A 447 -24.05 -0.61 -20.33
CA ILE A 447 -25.27 -1.06 -19.63
C ILE A 447 -26.46 -1.28 -20.57
N LEU A 448 -26.39 -0.82 -21.84
CA LEU A 448 -27.45 -1.04 -22.83
C LEU A 448 -27.81 -2.53 -23.02
N PRO A 449 -26.84 -3.46 -23.19
CA PRO A 449 -27.17 -4.88 -23.30
C PRO A 449 -27.90 -5.40 -22.06
N LEU A 450 -27.47 -4.98 -20.86
CA LEU A 450 -28.08 -5.38 -19.59
C LEU A 450 -29.52 -4.85 -19.46
N ILE A 451 -29.75 -3.60 -19.86
CA ILE A 451 -31.10 -3.03 -19.93
C ILE A 451 -31.97 -3.83 -20.91
N GLY A 452 -31.40 -4.34 -22.01
CA GLY A 452 -32.09 -5.21 -22.97
C GLY A 452 -32.57 -6.54 -22.37
N LEU A 453 -31.83 -7.11 -21.41
CA LEU A 453 -32.17 -8.36 -20.73
C LEU A 453 -33.36 -8.22 -19.76
N LEU A 454 -33.65 -6.99 -19.31
CA LEU A 454 -34.75 -6.73 -18.39
C LEU A 454 -36.13 -6.83 -19.07
N LYS A 455 -37.09 -7.43 -18.35
CA LYS A 455 -38.53 -7.35 -18.61
C LYS A 455 -39.05 -5.91 -18.51
N THR A 456 -40.30 -5.70 -18.93
CA THR A 456 -41.05 -4.50 -18.56
C THR A 456 -41.12 -4.38 -17.04
N ASN A 457 -40.84 -3.20 -16.49
CA ASN A 457 -40.66 -2.93 -15.04
C ASN A 457 -39.42 -3.56 -14.39
N GLY A 458 -38.52 -4.13 -15.18
CA GLY A 458 -37.27 -4.70 -14.67
C GLY A 458 -36.33 -3.64 -14.11
N LYS A 459 -35.44 -4.06 -13.22
CA LYS A 459 -34.60 -3.18 -12.42
C LYS A 459 -33.12 -3.53 -12.58
N LEU A 460 -32.31 -2.61 -13.10
CA LEU A 460 -30.85 -2.72 -13.09
C LEU A 460 -30.33 -1.98 -11.85
N ILE A 461 -29.69 -2.71 -10.93
CA ILE A 461 -29.17 -2.17 -9.69
C ILE A 461 -27.64 -2.15 -9.73
N MET A 462 -27.09 -0.95 -9.73
CA MET A 462 -25.65 -0.67 -9.78
C MET A 462 -25.05 -0.80 -8.37
N LEU A 463 -24.12 -1.74 -8.21
CA LEU A 463 -23.37 -1.96 -6.96
C LEU A 463 -21.87 -1.73 -7.14
N GLY A 464 -21.35 -1.94 -8.35
CA GLY A 464 -19.96 -1.67 -8.69
C GLY A 464 -19.61 -0.18 -8.52
N GLY A 465 -18.57 0.11 -7.74
CA GLY A 465 -17.99 1.45 -7.65
C GLY A 465 -17.27 1.80 -8.95
N VAL A 466 -17.97 2.38 -9.91
CA VAL A 466 -17.38 2.82 -11.18
C VAL A 466 -16.94 4.28 -11.05
N ALA A 467 -15.64 4.54 -11.19
CA ALA A 467 -15.08 5.89 -11.07
C ALA A 467 -15.51 6.85 -12.20
N LYS A 468 -16.05 6.32 -13.31
CA LYS A 468 -16.51 7.08 -14.49
C LYS A 468 -18.03 6.99 -14.62
N PRO A 469 -18.72 8.05 -15.08
CA PRO A 469 -20.13 7.97 -15.44
C PRO A 469 -20.38 6.87 -16.50
N LEU A 470 -21.56 6.26 -16.44
CA LEU A 470 -22.02 5.27 -17.42
C LEU A 470 -23.00 5.93 -18.40
N ASP A 471 -22.93 5.53 -19.68
CA ASP A 471 -23.88 5.98 -20.69
C ASP A 471 -25.25 5.35 -20.45
N LEU A 472 -26.26 6.16 -20.13
CA LEU A 472 -27.62 5.71 -19.86
C LEU A 472 -28.51 5.84 -21.10
N PRO A 473 -28.85 4.75 -21.80
CA PRO A 473 -29.77 4.80 -22.93
C PRO A 473 -31.21 4.99 -22.43
N VAL A 474 -31.73 6.21 -22.55
CA VAL A 474 -33.06 6.57 -22.01
C VAL A 474 -34.21 5.87 -22.74
N PHE A 475 -34.11 5.67 -24.04
CA PHE A 475 -35.23 5.15 -24.85
C PHE A 475 -35.68 3.73 -24.44
N PRO A 476 -34.79 2.75 -24.21
CA PRO A 476 -35.16 1.45 -23.61
C PRO A 476 -35.84 1.56 -22.24
N LEU A 477 -35.51 2.56 -21.42
CA LEU A 477 -36.16 2.78 -20.13
C LEU A 477 -37.61 3.24 -20.31
N LEU A 478 -37.84 4.19 -21.22
CA LEU A 478 -39.17 4.70 -21.55
C LEU A 478 -40.06 3.60 -22.13
N MET A 479 -39.56 2.81 -23.08
CA MET A 479 -40.33 1.76 -23.75
C MET A 479 -40.68 0.59 -22.81
N GLY A 480 -39.78 0.24 -21.88
CA GLY A 480 -39.98 -0.87 -20.96
C GLY A 480 -40.45 -0.48 -19.56
N ARG A 481 -40.67 0.82 -19.27
CA ARG A 481 -40.84 1.35 -17.91
C ARG A 481 -39.81 0.78 -16.93
N LYS A 482 -38.55 0.70 -17.37
CA LYS A 482 -37.45 0.05 -16.64
C LYS A 482 -36.80 1.04 -15.67
N LEU A 483 -36.17 0.50 -14.63
CA LEU A 483 -35.51 1.28 -13.58
C LEU A 483 -34.01 0.99 -13.59
N VAL A 484 -33.21 2.04 -13.45
CA VAL A 484 -31.78 1.96 -13.12
C VAL A 484 -31.58 2.69 -11.80
N ALA A 485 -31.00 2.02 -10.81
CA ALA A 485 -30.76 2.59 -9.48
C ALA A 485 -29.40 2.16 -8.94
N GLY A 486 -28.88 2.88 -7.95
CA GLY A 486 -27.73 2.46 -7.16
C GLY A 486 -28.16 1.93 -5.79
N SER A 487 -27.31 1.10 -5.17
CA SER A 487 -27.46 0.70 -3.77
C SER A 487 -26.07 0.59 -3.15
N GLY A 488 -25.84 1.29 -2.03
CA GLY A 488 -24.58 1.26 -1.30
C GLY A 488 -24.76 0.61 0.07
N ILE A 489 -24.00 -0.45 0.34
CA ILE A 489 -23.94 -1.17 1.64
C ILE A 489 -25.35 -1.52 2.16
N GLY A 490 -25.62 -1.37 3.47
CA GLY A 490 -26.96 -1.43 4.06
C GLY A 490 -26.97 -0.86 5.47
N GLY A 491 -28.16 -0.70 6.03
CA GLY A 491 -28.35 -0.21 7.40
C GLY A 491 -27.95 -1.25 8.46
N MET A 492 -27.72 -0.83 9.70
CA MET A 492 -27.23 -1.74 10.75
C MET A 492 -28.23 -2.85 11.10
N LYS A 493 -29.53 -2.53 11.11
CA LYS A 493 -30.61 -3.50 11.30
C LYS A 493 -30.67 -4.53 10.18
N GLU A 494 -30.58 -4.06 8.94
CA GLU A 494 -30.57 -4.93 7.75
C GLU A 494 -29.30 -5.79 7.69
N THR A 495 -28.16 -5.27 8.16
CA THR A 495 -26.91 -6.03 8.29
C THR A 495 -27.05 -7.17 9.30
N GLN A 496 -27.69 -6.93 10.45
CA GLN A 496 -27.97 -8.01 11.41
C GLN A 496 -28.94 -9.05 10.81
N GLU A 497 -30.02 -8.62 10.15
CA GLU A 497 -30.95 -9.53 9.46
C GLU A 497 -30.24 -10.39 8.41
N MET A 498 -29.35 -9.78 7.62
CA MET A 498 -28.57 -10.47 6.60
C MET A 498 -27.65 -11.53 7.21
N ILE A 499 -26.94 -11.22 8.30
CA ILE A 499 -26.08 -12.18 9.00
C ILE A 499 -26.90 -13.34 9.57
N ASP A 500 -28.05 -13.06 10.18
CA ASP A 500 -28.94 -14.08 10.74
C ASP A 500 -29.53 -14.98 9.63
N PHE A 501 -29.94 -14.39 8.51
CA PHE A 501 -30.39 -15.11 7.33
C PHE A 501 -29.28 -15.99 6.75
N ALA A 502 -28.07 -15.45 6.62
CA ALA A 502 -26.92 -16.19 6.14
C ALA A 502 -26.60 -17.39 7.04
N ALA A 503 -26.65 -17.22 8.37
CA ALA A 503 -26.45 -18.31 9.32
C ALA A 503 -27.52 -19.40 9.18
N LYS A 504 -28.79 -19.00 9.08
CA LYS A 504 -29.92 -19.94 8.92
C LYS A 504 -29.85 -20.76 7.64
N HIS A 505 -29.33 -20.17 6.57
CA HIS A 505 -29.27 -20.78 5.24
C HIS A 505 -27.88 -21.30 4.86
N ASN A 506 -26.92 -21.33 5.80
CA ASN A 506 -25.54 -21.76 5.59
C ASN A 506 -24.85 -21.01 4.43
N ILE A 507 -25.11 -19.70 4.32
CA ILE A 507 -24.48 -18.84 3.33
C ILE A 507 -23.20 -18.28 3.93
N THR A 508 -22.08 -18.59 3.32
CA THR A 508 -20.77 -18.01 3.65
C THR A 508 -20.09 -17.47 2.40
N ALA A 509 -19.12 -16.57 2.57
CA ALA A 509 -18.23 -16.22 1.48
C ALA A 509 -17.26 -17.37 1.18
N ASP A 510 -16.82 -17.46 -0.08
CA ASP A 510 -15.72 -18.34 -0.47
C ASP A 510 -14.42 -17.56 -0.29
N ILE A 511 -13.52 -18.06 0.57
CA ILE A 511 -12.37 -17.29 1.05
C ILE A 511 -11.05 -18.04 0.86
N GLU A 512 -9.98 -17.27 0.70
CA GLU A 512 -8.59 -17.64 0.96
C GLU A 512 -8.12 -16.92 2.23
N VAL A 513 -7.82 -17.69 3.28
CA VAL A 513 -7.27 -17.14 4.51
C VAL A 513 -5.76 -16.96 4.34
N ILE A 514 -5.27 -15.75 4.61
CA ILE A 514 -3.86 -15.36 4.44
C ILE A 514 -3.29 -14.81 5.74
N PRO A 515 -1.97 -14.94 5.97
CA PRO A 515 -1.30 -14.22 7.05
C PRO A 515 -1.11 -12.74 6.73
N MET A 516 -0.94 -11.91 7.76
CA MET A 516 -0.75 -10.47 7.64
C MET A 516 0.50 -10.11 6.82
N ASP A 517 1.59 -10.87 6.95
CA ASP A 517 2.82 -10.66 6.18
C ASP A 517 2.64 -10.92 4.66
N TYR A 518 1.59 -11.64 4.26
CA TYR A 518 1.24 -11.89 2.87
C TYR A 518 0.31 -10.83 2.26
N VAL A 519 -0.13 -9.84 3.04
CA VAL A 519 -1.16 -8.86 2.60
C VAL A 519 -0.78 -8.14 1.30
N ASN A 520 0.50 -7.81 1.10
CA ASN A 520 0.95 -7.11 -0.10
C ASN A 520 0.88 -8.00 -1.35
N THR A 521 1.33 -9.25 -1.25
CA THR A 521 1.16 -10.23 -2.33
C THR A 521 -0.32 -10.48 -2.63
N ALA A 522 -1.16 -10.52 -1.60
CA ALA A 522 -2.61 -10.64 -1.79
C ALA A 522 -3.22 -9.42 -2.51
N MET A 523 -2.73 -8.20 -2.26
CA MET A 523 -3.17 -7.00 -3.00
C MET A 523 -2.79 -7.06 -4.47
N GLU A 524 -1.57 -7.52 -4.80
CA GLU A 524 -1.17 -7.73 -6.20
C GLU A 524 -2.04 -8.79 -6.91
N ARG A 525 -2.33 -9.89 -6.22
CA ARG A 525 -3.22 -10.94 -6.71
C ARG A 525 -4.64 -10.41 -6.91
N LEU A 526 -5.17 -9.64 -5.96
CA LEU A 526 -6.48 -9.02 -6.03
C LEU A 526 -6.58 -8.07 -7.24
N ALA A 527 -5.57 -7.24 -7.50
CA ALA A 527 -5.52 -6.35 -8.65
C ALA A 527 -5.56 -7.10 -10.00
N LYS A 528 -4.98 -8.31 -10.05
CA LYS A 528 -5.01 -9.21 -11.21
C LYS A 528 -6.26 -10.09 -11.27
N ALA A 529 -7.21 -9.91 -10.34
CA ALA A 529 -8.35 -10.79 -10.12
C ALA A 529 -7.96 -12.27 -9.89
N ASP A 530 -6.74 -12.52 -9.41
CA ASP A 530 -6.18 -13.84 -9.05
C ASP A 530 -6.53 -14.21 -7.60
N VAL A 531 -7.83 -14.31 -7.33
CA VAL A 531 -8.34 -14.69 -6.03
C VAL A 531 -9.55 -15.59 -6.21
N LYS A 532 -9.68 -16.60 -5.35
CA LYS A 532 -10.90 -17.39 -5.24
C LYS A 532 -11.97 -16.58 -4.49
N TYR A 533 -12.43 -15.53 -5.15
CA TYR A 533 -13.44 -14.55 -4.73
C TYR A 533 -13.05 -13.58 -3.61
N ARG A 534 -12.53 -14.05 -2.46
CA ARG A 534 -12.19 -13.20 -1.31
C ARG A 534 -10.90 -13.62 -0.62
N PHE A 535 -10.16 -12.64 -0.13
CA PHE A 535 -9.11 -12.82 0.87
C PHE A 535 -9.63 -12.47 2.25
N VAL A 536 -9.13 -13.17 3.28
CA VAL A 536 -9.35 -12.84 4.69
C VAL A 536 -8.02 -12.92 5.41
N ILE A 537 -7.65 -11.88 6.14
CA ILE A 537 -6.40 -11.88 6.92
C ILE A 537 -6.66 -12.49 8.30
N ASP A 538 -5.89 -13.50 8.67
CA ASP A 538 -5.90 -14.06 10.03
C ASP A 538 -5.06 -13.19 10.96
N VAL A 539 -5.57 -12.02 11.33
CA VAL A 539 -4.82 -11.02 12.12
C VAL A 539 -4.34 -11.61 13.45
N ALA A 540 -5.22 -12.29 14.18
CA ALA A 540 -4.92 -12.81 15.51
C ALA A 540 -3.72 -13.77 15.54
N LYS A 541 -3.52 -14.58 14.49
CA LYS A 541 -2.40 -15.53 14.45
C LYS A 541 -1.13 -14.98 13.79
N THR A 542 -1.22 -13.86 13.08
CA THR A 542 -0.19 -13.49 12.09
C THR A 542 0.27 -12.05 12.16
N LEU A 543 -0.47 -11.18 12.84
CA LEU A 543 0.04 -9.91 13.30
C LEU A 543 0.92 -10.20 14.52
N LYS A 544 2.22 -10.30 14.31
CA LYS A 544 3.16 -10.55 15.40
C LYS A 544 3.42 -9.22 16.13
N PRO A 545 3.10 -9.07 17.41
CA PRO A 545 3.64 -7.99 18.24
C PRO A 545 5.11 -8.33 18.52
N ASN A 546 5.96 -8.13 17.52
CA ASN A 546 7.30 -8.70 17.48
C ASN A 546 8.41 -7.70 17.82
N GLU A 547 8.09 -6.63 18.54
CA GLU A 547 9.11 -5.73 19.08
C GLU A 547 9.32 -6.02 20.57
N HIS A 548 10.53 -6.45 20.90
CA HIS A 548 11.00 -6.72 22.26
C HIS A 548 12.18 -5.82 22.65
N GLU A 549 12.41 -4.79 21.83
CA GLU A 549 13.43 -3.75 22.01
C GLU A 549 12.74 -2.53 22.61
N ILE A 550 12.70 -2.45 23.95
CA ILE A 550 11.90 -1.44 24.64
C ILE A 550 12.81 -0.36 25.21
N VAL A 551 12.46 0.90 24.98
CA VAL A 551 13.11 2.07 25.57
C VAL A 551 12.05 3.05 26.06
N GLY A 552 12.31 3.72 27.17
CA GLY A 552 11.33 4.63 27.76
C GLY A 552 11.87 5.40 28.96
N GLU A 553 10.95 6.05 29.65
CA GLU A 553 11.21 6.79 30.88
C GLU A 553 10.46 6.11 32.03
N VAL A 554 11.10 5.99 33.19
CA VAL A 554 10.47 5.45 34.40
C VAL A 554 9.41 6.44 34.88
N THR A 555 8.14 6.07 34.81
CA THR A 555 7.02 6.91 35.25
C THR A 555 6.59 6.62 36.68
N GLU A 556 6.81 5.40 37.16
CA GLU A 556 6.50 4.95 38.52
C GLU A 556 7.49 3.85 38.97
N VAL A 557 7.76 3.76 40.27
CA VAL A 557 8.56 2.68 40.88
C VAL A 557 7.84 2.04 42.05
N GLY A 558 7.93 0.72 42.15
CA GLY A 558 7.39 -0.03 43.27
C GLY A 558 8.19 0.18 44.57
N SER A 559 7.55 -0.01 45.73
CA SER A 559 8.16 0.20 47.06
C SER A 559 9.43 -0.62 47.37
N LYS A 560 9.75 -1.62 46.54
CA LYS A 560 10.94 -2.49 46.68
C LYS A 560 11.99 -2.28 45.59
N VAL A 561 11.76 -1.34 44.66
CA VAL A 561 12.73 -1.00 43.62
C VAL A 561 13.84 -0.15 44.24
N GLU A 562 15.10 -0.52 44.00
CA GLU A 562 16.28 0.16 44.54
C GLU A 562 17.20 0.70 43.44
N LYS A 563 17.13 0.17 42.21
CA LYS A 563 18.07 0.46 41.11
C LYS A 563 17.71 1.67 40.24
N PHE A 564 16.45 2.09 40.26
CA PHE A 564 15.92 3.10 39.34
C PHE A 564 15.01 4.11 40.06
N THR A 565 14.96 5.33 39.52
CA THR A 565 14.07 6.40 40.01
C THR A 565 13.20 6.98 38.89
N VAL A 566 12.07 7.59 39.27
CA VAL A 566 11.15 8.24 38.32
C VAL A 566 11.88 9.33 37.53
N GLY A 567 11.71 9.33 36.21
CA GLY A 567 12.35 10.25 35.27
C GLY A 567 13.59 9.69 34.58
N GLU A 568 14.08 8.52 34.98
CA GLU A 568 15.26 7.91 34.37
C GLU A 568 14.94 7.25 33.03
N LYS A 569 15.89 7.41 32.09
CA LYS A 569 15.85 6.76 30.78
C LYS A 569 16.31 5.31 30.89
N VAL A 570 15.43 4.40 30.53
CA VAL A 570 15.66 2.96 30.69
C VAL A 570 15.38 2.19 29.41
N ALA A 571 15.91 0.98 29.36
CA ALA A 571 15.69 0.05 28.27
C ALA A 571 15.47 -1.38 28.81
N VAL A 572 14.70 -2.19 28.09
CA VAL A 572 14.36 -3.57 28.46
C VAL A 572 14.62 -4.49 27.27
N GLY A 573 15.33 -5.59 27.52
CA GLY A 573 15.71 -6.56 26.48
C GLY A 573 14.61 -7.57 26.18
N GLY A 574 14.98 -8.70 25.54
CA GLY A 574 14.02 -9.75 25.15
C GLY A 574 13.41 -10.56 26.31
N TYR A 575 13.91 -10.41 27.54
CA TYR A 575 13.45 -11.13 28.73
C TYR A 575 13.10 -10.18 29.87
N CYS A 576 12.00 -10.46 30.59
CA CYS A 576 11.53 -9.71 31.77
C CYS A 576 11.42 -10.57 33.04
N GLY A 577 11.80 -11.84 32.97
CA GLY A 577 11.69 -12.76 34.10
C GLY A 577 12.53 -14.00 33.94
N SER A 578 12.83 -14.65 35.07
CA SER A 578 13.50 -15.95 35.14
C SER A 578 13.18 -16.65 36.46
N CYS A 579 13.61 -17.90 36.64
CA CYS A 579 13.37 -18.61 37.91
C CYS A 579 14.26 -18.16 39.07
N ARG A 580 15.32 -17.37 38.79
CA ARG A 580 16.27 -16.81 39.78
C ARG A 580 17.06 -17.84 40.61
N SER A 581 16.85 -19.15 40.40
CA SER A 581 17.43 -20.20 41.24
C SER A 581 18.15 -21.31 40.48
N CYS A 582 18.07 -21.36 39.14
CA CYS A 582 18.83 -22.34 38.35
C CYS A 582 20.29 -21.90 38.19
N GLU A 583 21.14 -22.84 37.77
CA GLU A 583 22.57 -22.61 37.55
C GLU A 583 22.85 -21.39 36.67
N ASP A 584 22.13 -21.28 35.54
CA ASP A 584 22.24 -20.12 34.64
C ASP A 584 21.88 -18.81 35.35
N CYS A 585 20.78 -18.79 36.10
CA CYS A 585 20.37 -17.60 36.85
C CYS A 585 21.39 -17.22 37.92
N THR A 586 21.93 -18.19 38.65
CA THR A 586 22.95 -17.94 39.68
C THR A 586 24.30 -17.55 39.09
N SER A 587 24.50 -17.79 37.79
CA SER A 587 25.71 -17.44 37.04
C SER A 587 25.57 -16.16 36.21
N ASN A 588 24.48 -15.40 36.37
CA ASN A 588 24.15 -14.20 35.57
C ASN A 588 23.96 -14.49 34.06
N LEU A 589 23.39 -15.66 33.76
CA LEU A 589 23.06 -16.15 32.43
C LEU A 589 21.54 -16.38 32.32
N GLU A 590 20.74 -15.51 32.94
CA GLU A 590 19.27 -15.63 32.99
C GLU A 590 18.61 -15.74 31.62
N ASN A 591 19.25 -15.23 30.56
CA ASN A 591 18.82 -15.37 29.17
C ASN A 591 18.84 -16.82 28.66
N TYR A 592 19.54 -17.73 29.34
CA TYR A 592 19.54 -19.18 29.08
C TYR A 592 18.65 -19.96 30.04
N CYS A 593 17.95 -19.28 30.97
CA CYS A 593 17.06 -19.94 31.90
C CYS A 593 15.95 -20.69 31.15
N SER A 594 15.81 -21.98 31.42
CA SER A 594 14.71 -22.81 30.88
C SER A 594 13.30 -22.36 31.31
N LYS A 595 13.22 -21.48 32.31
CA LYS A 595 12.00 -20.82 32.79
C LYS A 595 12.07 -19.29 32.60
N GLY A 596 12.81 -18.82 31.61
CA GLY A 596 12.86 -17.41 31.22
C GLY A 596 11.49 -16.94 30.73
N ILE A 597 11.15 -15.70 31.03
CA ILE A 597 9.90 -15.06 30.62
C ILE A 597 10.26 -14.00 29.59
N ALA A 598 9.78 -14.17 28.36
CA ALA A 598 10.00 -13.22 27.27
C ALA A 598 9.19 -11.94 27.50
N THR A 599 9.71 -10.80 27.05
CA THR A 599 9.03 -9.49 27.19
C THR A 599 7.75 -9.34 26.36
N TYR A 600 7.47 -10.30 25.48
CA TYR A 600 6.30 -10.35 24.62
C TYR A 600 5.79 -11.78 24.53
N ASN A 601 4.47 -11.95 24.36
CA ASN A 601 3.81 -13.25 24.14
C ASN A 601 4.11 -14.32 25.22
N ALA A 602 4.43 -13.89 26.44
CA ALA A 602 4.65 -14.76 27.59
C ALA A 602 3.68 -14.43 28.74
N ILE A 603 3.78 -15.19 29.83
CA ILE A 603 2.97 -15.01 31.02
C ILE A 603 3.91 -14.94 32.23
N TYR A 604 3.78 -13.89 33.04
CA TYR A 604 4.45 -13.76 34.32
C TYR A 604 4.02 -14.85 35.30
N ASN A 605 4.81 -15.07 36.36
CA ASN A 605 4.51 -16.07 37.38
C ASN A 605 3.17 -15.83 38.11
N ASP A 606 2.65 -14.61 38.10
CA ASP A 606 1.36 -14.23 38.68
C ASP A 606 0.17 -14.40 37.72
N GLY A 607 0.42 -14.85 36.49
CA GLY A 607 -0.60 -15.07 35.46
C GLY A 607 -0.84 -13.88 34.52
N THR A 608 -0.16 -12.75 34.72
CA THR A 608 -0.31 -11.58 33.84
C THR A 608 0.47 -11.76 32.53
N PRO A 609 -0.10 -11.40 31.37
CA PRO A 609 0.59 -11.54 30.08
C PRO A 609 1.63 -10.44 29.85
N THR A 610 2.62 -10.72 29.01
CA THR A 610 3.65 -9.76 28.57
C THR A 610 3.33 -9.21 27.18
N TYR A 611 3.44 -7.89 27.01
CA TYR A 611 2.88 -7.17 25.85
C TYR A 611 3.91 -6.56 24.89
N GLY A 612 5.21 -6.65 25.18
CA GLY A 612 6.28 -6.15 24.31
C GLY A 612 6.34 -4.62 24.18
N GLY A 613 7.08 -4.15 23.16
CA GLY A 613 7.43 -2.74 22.95
C GLY A 613 6.35 -1.87 22.30
N TYR A 614 5.23 -2.44 21.85
CA TYR A 614 4.11 -1.68 21.29
C TYR A 614 3.12 -1.15 22.34
N SER A 615 3.37 -1.41 23.62
CA SER A 615 2.54 -0.91 24.72
C SER A 615 2.94 0.52 25.08
N ASP A 616 1.95 1.39 25.32
CA ASP A 616 2.19 2.75 25.82
C ASP A 616 2.85 2.76 27.21
N MET A 617 2.63 1.69 28.00
CA MET A 617 3.16 1.50 29.35
C MET A 617 3.44 0.01 29.61
N ILE A 618 4.52 -0.29 30.34
CA ILE A 618 4.86 -1.66 30.77
C ILE A 618 5.34 -1.68 32.22
N VAL A 619 5.12 -2.81 32.90
CA VAL A 619 5.65 -3.08 34.25
C VAL A 619 6.67 -4.20 34.14
N ILE A 620 7.89 -3.96 34.65
CA ILE A 620 9.03 -4.87 34.52
C ILE A 620 9.78 -4.93 35.86
N ASP A 621 10.26 -6.11 36.23
CA ASP A 621 11.13 -6.29 37.39
C ASP A 621 12.48 -5.56 37.16
N GLU A 622 12.91 -4.76 38.13
CA GLU A 622 14.11 -3.92 38.03
C GLU A 622 15.40 -4.70 37.67
N HIS A 623 15.43 -6.03 37.84
CA HIS A 623 16.55 -6.85 37.42
C HIS A 623 16.74 -6.89 35.90
N PHE A 624 15.66 -6.76 35.12
CA PHE A 624 15.67 -6.86 33.66
C PHE A 624 15.65 -5.50 32.96
N VAL A 625 15.77 -4.42 33.74
CA VAL A 625 15.80 -3.04 33.26
C VAL A 625 17.26 -2.57 33.21
N PHE A 626 17.62 -1.85 32.16
CA PHE A 626 18.95 -1.31 31.94
C PHE A 626 18.92 0.22 31.87
N HIS A 627 19.92 0.86 32.47
CA HIS A 627 20.15 2.31 32.34
C HIS A 627 20.58 2.66 30.91
N VAL A 628 19.93 3.66 30.31
CA VAL A 628 20.36 4.23 29.02
C VAL A 628 21.23 5.47 29.28
N PRO A 629 22.51 5.48 28.84
CA PRO A 629 23.39 6.64 29.01
C PRO A 629 22.81 7.91 28.40
N GLU A 630 22.99 9.07 29.05
CA GLU A 630 22.42 10.35 28.60
C GLU A 630 22.86 10.76 27.18
N ASN A 631 24.06 10.35 26.78
CA ASN A 631 24.63 10.66 25.47
C ASN A 631 24.15 9.71 24.35
N LEU A 632 23.27 8.75 24.66
CA LEU A 632 22.69 7.82 23.70
C LEU A 632 21.20 8.10 23.52
N PRO A 633 20.75 8.56 22.33
CA PRO A 633 19.33 8.75 22.07
C PRO A 633 18.54 7.44 22.25
N LEU A 634 17.36 7.50 22.89
CA LEU A 634 16.54 6.31 23.17
C LEU A 634 16.27 5.48 21.91
N ALA A 635 15.89 6.12 20.81
CA ALA A 635 15.67 5.44 19.53
C ALA A 635 16.91 4.70 18.99
N ALA A 636 18.12 5.18 19.30
CA ALA A 636 19.37 4.51 18.93
C ALA A 636 19.77 3.43 19.94
N ALA A 637 19.28 3.51 21.18
CA ALA A 637 19.53 2.52 22.23
C ALA A 637 18.69 1.25 22.05
N ALA A 638 17.44 1.37 21.55
CA ALA A 638 16.52 0.24 21.40
C ALA A 638 17.13 -0.95 20.63
N PRO A 639 17.71 -0.78 19.42
CA PRO A 639 18.33 -1.88 18.67
C PRO A 639 19.53 -2.53 19.37
N LEU A 640 20.16 -1.85 20.33
CA LEU A 640 21.31 -2.41 21.03
C LEU A 640 20.91 -3.53 21.99
N LEU A 641 19.66 -3.55 22.46
CA LEU A 641 19.18 -4.54 23.43
C LEU A 641 18.89 -5.92 22.82
N CYS A 642 18.90 -6.02 21.50
CA CYS A 642 18.85 -7.28 20.79
C CYS A 642 20.05 -7.38 19.83
N ALA A 643 20.06 -6.62 18.74
CA ALA A 643 21.12 -6.71 17.74
C ALA A 643 22.50 -6.34 18.32
N GLY A 644 22.54 -5.35 19.21
CA GLY A 644 23.80 -4.93 19.84
C GLY A 644 24.40 -5.99 20.74
N ILE A 645 23.65 -6.48 21.73
CA ILE A 645 24.14 -7.50 22.67
C ILE A 645 24.47 -8.82 21.97
N THR A 646 23.72 -9.18 20.91
CA THR A 646 23.98 -10.37 20.08
C THR A 646 25.35 -10.31 19.42
N MET A 647 25.83 -9.12 19.04
CA MET A 647 27.18 -8.95 18.48
C MET A 647 28.25 -8.74 19.56
N TYR A 648 27.92 -8.01 20.63
CA TYR A 648 28.86 -7.65 21.69
C TYR A 648 29.25 -8.86 22.56
N SER A 649 28.28 -9.66 22.98
CA SER A 649 28.49 -10.79 23.91
C SER A 649 29.46 -11.83 23.37
N PRO A 650 29.34 -12.33 22.12
CA PRO A 650 30.28 -13.31 21.57
C PRO A 650 31.70 -12.77 21.42
N LEU A 651 31.87 -11.50 21.03
CA LEU A 651 33.19 -10.87 20.95
C LEU A 651 33.90 -10.92 22.32
N ARG A 652 33.18 -10.61 23.39
CA ARG A 652 33.71 -10.68 24.76
C ARG A 652 33.92 -12.10 25.24
N TYR A 653 32.89 -12.94 25.14
CA TYR A 653 32.88 -14.31 25.68
C TYR A 653 33.97 -15.17 25.05
N PHE A 654 34.15 -15.06 23.74
CA PHE A 654 35.18 -15.78 23.02
C PHE A 654 36.54 -15.06 22.99
N GLY A 655 36.71 -13.94 23.71
CA GLY A 655 37.97 -13.22 23.80
C GLY A 655 38.47 -12.66 22.46
N LEU A 656 37.54 -12.31 21.58
CA LEU A 656 37.76 -11.65 20.28
C LEU A 656 37.65 -10.12 20.38
N ASP A 657 37.65 -9.57 21.59
CA ASP A 657 37.51 -8.14 21.90
C ASP A 657 38.85 -7.43 22.13
N LYS A 658 39.98 -8.13 21.96
CA LYS A 658 41.32 -7.58 22.21
C LYS A 658 41.82 -6.77 21.02
N PRO A 659 42.27 -5.52 21.20
CA PRO A 659 42.79 -4.69 20.12
C PRO A 659 43.87 -5.39 19.29
N GLY A 660 43.81 -5.21 17.98
CA GLY A 660 44.75 -5.81 17.02
C GLY A 660 44.40 -7.21 16.53
N LEU A 661 43.38 -7.88 17.08
CA LEU A 661 42.82 -9.09 16.46
C LEU A 661 42.12 -8.76 15.14
N HIS A 662 42.14 -9.71 14.21
CA HIS A 662 41.50 -9.60 12.91
C HIS A 662 40.24 -10.46 12.86
N ILE A 663 39.06 -9.83 12.78
CA ILE A 663 37.80 -10.54 12.69
C ILE A 663 37.13 -10.42 11.31
N GLY A 664 36.44 -11.48 10.90
CA GLY A 664 35.49 -11.47 9.79
C GLY A 664 34.07 -11.22 10.26
N VAL A 665 33.28 -10.46 9.51
CA VAL A 665 31.82 -10.34 9.71
C VAL A 665 31.13 -10.78 8.42
N VAL A 666 30.43 -11.91 8.46
CA VAL A 666 29.71 -12.48 7.31
C VAL A 666 28.28 -11.96 7.30
N GLY A 667 27.89 -11.36 6.17
CA GLY A 667 26.61 -10.71 5.99
C GLY A 667 26.58 -9.31 6.59
N LEU A 668 26.40 -8.29 5.74
CA LEU A 668 26.25 -6.90 6.19
C LEU A 668 24.77 -6.51 6.22
N GLY A 669 24.05 -7.02 7.22
CA GLY A 669 22.63 -6.72 7.49
C GLY A 669 22.42 -6.01 8.83
N GLY A 670 21.24 -6.17 9.45
CA GLY A 670 20.92 -5.58 10.75
C GLY A 670 21.94 -5.92 11.85
N LEU A 671 22.28 -7.20 12.02
CA LEU A 671 23.32 -7.64 12.97
C LEU A 671 24.73 -7.28 12.48
N GLY A 672 25.04 -7.58 11.22
CA GLY A 672 26.37 -7.41 10.66
C GLY A 672 26.93 -5.99 10.76
N HIS A 673 26.12 -4.96 10.46
CA HIS A 673 26.60 -3.58 10.52
C HIS A 673 26.89 -3.13 11.97
N VAL A 674 26.10 -3.61 12.94
CA VAL A 674 26.34 -3.36 14.38
C VAL A 674 27.60 -4.09 14.83
N GLY A 675 27.83 -5.31 14.34
CA GLY A 675 29.05 -6.07 14.57
C GLY A 675 30.31 -5.37 14.10
N VAL A 676 30.29 -4.79 12.90
CA VAL A 676 31.41 -3.98 12.38
C VAL A 676 31.68 -2.81 13.32
N LYS A 677 30.65 -2.05 13.72
CA LYS A 677 30.80 -0.89 14.62
C LYS A 677 31.40 -1.28 15.98
N PHE A 678 30.91 -2.33 16.62
CA PHE A 678 31.47 -2.78 17.91
C PHE A 678 32.91 -3.26 17.76
N ALA A 679 33.20 -4.05 16.73
CA ALA A 679 34.54 -4.54 16.48
C ALA A 679 35.54 -3.40 16.23
N LYS A 680 35.16 -2.40 15.43
CA LYS A 680 35.99 -1.21 15.23
C LYS A 680 36.16 -0.41 16.52
N ALA A 681 35.11 -0.23 17.30
CA ALA A 681 35.18 0.43 18.61
C ALA A 681 36.10 -0.29 19.60
N MET A 682 36.22 -1.63 19.49
CA MET A 682 37.16 -2.46 20.27
C MET A 682 38.60 -2.43 19.72
N GLY A 683 38.88 -1.66 18.67
CA GLY A 683 40.23 -1.58 18.07
C GLY A 683 40.62 -2.80 17.25
N LEU A 684 39.64 -3.54 16.72
CA LEU A 684 39.87 -4.71 15.88
C LEU A 684 40.11 -4.32 14.42
N LYS A 685 40.83 -5.18 13.72
CA LYS A 685 40.84 -5.19 12.24
C LYS A 685 39.62 -5.99 11.78
N VAL A 686 38.80 -5.41 10.90
CA VAL A 686 37.52 -5.98 10.48
C VAL A 686 37.49 -6.19 8.98
N THR A 687 37.15 -7.40 8.57
CA THR A 687 36.84 -7.74 7.18
C THR A 687 35.37 -8.09 7.04
N VAL A 688 34.65 -7.38 6.17
CA VAL A 688 33.27 -7.75 5.85
C VAL A 688 33.26 -8.76 4.70
N ILE A 689 32.51 -9.84 4.86
CA ILE A 689 32.37 -10.92 3.87
C ILE A 689 30.92 -10.94 3.41
N SER A 690 30.68 -10.80 2.11
CA SER A 690 29.31 -10.69 1.56
C SER A 690 29.24 -11.24 0.15
N THR A 691 28.10 -11.82 -0.23
CA THR A 691 27.82 -12.20 -1.62
C THR A 691 27.61 -10.98 -2.52
N SER A 692 27.15 -9.86 -1.94
CA SER A 692 26.85 -8.63 -2.67
C SER A 692 28.03 -7.67 -2.63
N ARG A 693 28.69 -7.50 -3.78
CA ARG A 693 29.77 -6.51 -3.97
C ARG A 693 29.30 -5.07 -3.74
N ARG A 694 28.00 -4.78 -3.89
CA ARG A 694 27.43 -3.44 -3.65
C ARG A 694 27.61 -2.95 -2.21
N LYS A 695 27.73 -3.88 -1.24
CA LYS A 695 27.92 -3.55 0.18
C LYS A 695 29.34 -3.11 0.53
N GLN A 696 30.27 -3.12 -0.43
CA GLN A 696 31.67 -2.78 -0.21
C GLN A 696 31.85 -1.32 0.26
N ASN A 697 31.21 -0.36 -0.41
CA ASN A 697 31.33 1.05 -0.02
C ASN A 697 30.74 1.31 1.36
N GLU A 698 29.60 0.69 1.68
CA GLU A 698 28.99 0.78 3.00
C GLU A 698 29.91 0.22 4.09
N ALA A 699 30.50 -0.96 3.85
CA ALA A 699 31.43 -1.58 4.79
C ALA A 699 32.67 -0.71 5.03
N LEU A 700 33.34 -0.26 3.97
CA LEU A 700 34.64 0.42 4.07
C LEU A 700 34.49 1.89 4.46
N GLU A 701 33.68 2.65 3.73
CA GLU A 701 33.62 4.12 3.86
C GLU A 701 32.68 4.55 4.98
N ARG A 702 31.53 3.87 5.14
CA ARG A 702 30.49 4.27 6.11
C ARG A 702 30.65 3.63 7.48
N LEU A 703 31.01 2.34 7.51
CA LEU A 703 31.11 1.58 8.76
C LEU A 703 32.54 1.42 9.26
N GLY A 704 33.54 1.75 8.44
CA GLY A 704 34.95 1.75 8.81
C GLY A 704 35.61 0.37 8.88
N ALA A 705 35.10 -0.63 8.14
CA ALA A 705 35.79 -1.90 7.97
C ALA A 705 37.12 -1.69 7.23
N ASP A 706 38.13 -2.51 7.56
CA ASP A 706 39.48 -2.38 6.99
C ASP A 706 39.62 -3.09 5.63
N SER A 707 38.78 -4.10 5.38
CA SER A 707 38.71 -4.75 4.07
C SER A 707 37.35 -5.41 3.83
N PHE A 708 37.13 -5.80 2.57
CA PHE A 708 35.90 -6.43 2.11
C PHE A 708 36.24 -7.62 1.21
N LEU A 709 35.53 -8.74 1.38
CA LEU A 709 35.66 -9.94 0.57
C LEU A 709 34.30 -10.29 -0.06
N VAL A 710 34.32 -10.60 -1.36
CA VAL A 710 33.17 -11.17 -2.04
C VAL A 710 33.17 -12.68 -1.82
N SER A 711 32.14 -13.24 -1.17
CA SER A 711 32.12 -14.65 -0.77
C SER A 711 32.00 -15.66 -1.92
N THR A 712 31.74 -15.19 -3.14
CA THR A 712 31.74 -15.99 -4.37
C THR A 712 33.02 -15.81 -5.20
N ASP A 713 33.94 -14.95 -4.77
CA ASP A 713 35.21 -14.71 -5.45
C ASP A 713 36.29 -15.61 -4.84
N HIS A 714 36.61 -16.69 -5.55
CA HIS A 714 37.55 -17.71 -5.09
C HIS A 714 38.97 -17.16 -4.89
N ASP A 715 39.42 -16.23 -5.72
CA ASP A 715 40.78 -15.70 -5.64
C ASP A 715 40.93 -14.81 -4.40
N GLN A 716 39.91 -13.99 -4.10
CA GLN A 716 39.87 -13.19 -2.87
C GLN A 716 39.86 -14.06 -1.61
N LEU A 717 39.06 -15.13 -1.60
CA LEU A 717 38.99 -16.05 -0.47
C LEU A 717 40.29 -16.82 -0.28
N GLN A 718 40.92 -17.29 -1.36
CA GLN A 718 42.21 -17.97 -1.31
C GLN A 718 43.32 -17.07 -0.74
N ALA A 719 43.36 -15.80 -1.14
CA ALA A 719 44.33 -14.84 -0.62
C ALA A 719 44.15 -14.52 0.88
N ALA A 720 42.97 -14.78 1.45
CA ALA A 720 42.62 -14.48 2.83
C ALA A 720 42.64 -15.71 3.76
N ILE A 721 43.06 -16.88 3.27
CA ILE A 721 43.18 -18.12 4.07
C ILE A 721 44.10 -17.90 5.28
N GLY A 722 43.65 -18.35 6.45
CA GLY A 722 44.43 -18.29 7.69
C GLY A 722 44.72 -16.88 8.21
N THR A 723 43.93 -15.87 7.85
CA THR A 723 44.18 -14.48 8.23
C THR A 723 43.38 -14.00 9.44
N MET A 724 42.27 -14.65 9.77
CA MET A 724 41.31 -14.16 10.77
C MET A 724 41.41 -14.91 12.10
N ASP A 725 41.38 -14.18 13.21
CA ASP A 725 41.33 -14.72 14.58
C ASP A 725 39.91 -15.16 14.98
N GLY A 726 38.89 -14.60 14.35
CA GLY A 726 37.50 -15.05 14.51
C GLY A 726 36.58 -14.54 13.42
N ILE A 727 35.43 -15.20 13.24
CA ILE A 727 34.41 -14.84 12.27
C ILE A 727 33.05 -14.82 12.97
N LEU A 728 32.33 -13.72 12.82
CA LEU A 728 30.94 -13.57 13.22
C LEU A 728 30.06 -13.79 11.99
N ASP A 729 29.33 -14.90 11.97
CA ASP A 729 28.40 -15.22 10.90
C ASP A 729 26.98 -14.80 11.26
N THR A 730 26.50 -13.76 10.56
CA THR A 730 25.18 -13.16 10.81
C THR A 730 24.15 -13.56 9.76
N VAL A 731 24.49 -14.47 8.84
CA VAL A 731 23.62 -14.86 7.73
C VAL A 731 22.61 -15.89 8.22
N SER A 732 21.32 -15.61 8.02
CA SER A 732 20.21 -16.51 8.41
C SER A 732 19.73 -17.41 7.26
N ALA A 733 20.60 -17.64 6.28
CA ALA A 733 20.33 -18.44 5.08
C ALA A 733 21.45 -19.45 4.84
N ASP A 734 21.12 -20.54 4.15
CA ASP A 734 22.09 -21.58 3.79
C ASP A 734 23.21 -20.99 2.93
N HIS A 735 24.45 -21.18 3.37
CA HIS A 735 25.64 -20.75 2.65
C HIS A 735 26.85 -21.65 3.02
N PRO A 736 27.84 -21.77 2.11
CA PRO A 736 28.95 -22.69 2.31
C PRO A 736 29.87 -22.22 3.44
N LEU A 737 30.13 -23.13 4.40
CA LEU A 737 30.98 -22.85 5.57
C LEU A 737 32.46 -23.16 5.34
N ASP A 738 32.78 -24.16 4.51
CA ASP A 738 34.16 -24.57 4.24
C ASP A 738 35.08 -23.40 3.84
N PRO A 739 34.64 -22.47 2.94
CA PRO A 739 35.47 -21.32 2.60
C PRO A 739 35.70 -20.38 3.79
N LEU A 740 34.70 -20.20 4.66
CA LEU A 740 34.80 -19.34 5.85
C LEU A 740 35.75 -19.95 6.90
N ILE A 741 35.66 -21.25 7.12
CA ILE A 741 36.56 -21.99 8.02
C ILE A 741 38.00 -21.85 7.53
N GLY A 742 38.24 -21.89 6.21
CA GLY A 742 39.55 -21.68 5.62
C GLY A 742 40.18 -20.31 5.91
N LEU A 743 39.37 -19.28 6.19
CA LEU A 743 39.88 -17.94 6.52
C LEU A 743 40.43 -17.83 7.94
N LEU A 744 40.11 -18.79 8.83
CA LEU A 744 40.54 -18.76 10.22
C LEU A 744 41.99 -19.21 10.39
N LYS A 745 42.71 -18.51 11.28
CA LYS A 745 44.00 -18.97 11.82
C LYS A 745 43.83 -20.28 12.60
N SER A 746 44.95 -20.95 12.89
CA SER A 746 44.96 -22.02 13.90
C SER A 746 44.39 -21.51 15.22
N HIS A 747 43.39 -22.20 15.77
CA HIS A 747 42.59 -21.81 16.94
C HIS A 747 41.63 -20.62 16.74
N GLY A 748 41.44 -20.17 15.50
CA GLY A 748 40.41 -19.18 15.17
C GLY A 748 38.99 -19.72 15.43
N LYS A 749 38.04 -18.81 15.64
CA LYS A 749 36.67 -19.14 16.06
C LYS A 749 35.64 -18.71 15.04
N LEU A 750 34.81 -19.62 14.57
CA LEU A 750 33.59 -19.31 13.81
C LEU A 750 32.40 -19.28 14.77
N ILE A 751 31.66 -18.18 14.80
CA ILE A 751 30.53 -17.95 15.70
C ILE A 751 29.27 -17.72 14.87
N PHE A 752 28.27 -18.56 15.05
CA PHE A 752 26.97 -18.44 14.38
C PHE A 752 26.01 -17.58 15.19
N LEU A 753 25.50 -16.53 14.55
CA LEU A 753 24.55 -15.57 15.12
C LEU A 753 23.27 -15.47 14.28
N GLY A 754 23.30 -15.87 13.01
CA GLY A 754 22.11 -16.09 12.20
C GLY A 754 21.47 -17.45 12.48
N ALA A 755 20.14 -17.48 12.59
CA ALA A 755 19.38 -18.72 12.72
C ALA A 755 18.83 -19.13 11.35
N PRO A 756 19.32 -20.20 10.69
CA PRO A 756 18.72 -20.69 9.46
C PRO A 756 17.36 -21.34 9.71
N ASP A 757 16.42 -21.18 8.77
CA ASP A 757 15.05 -21.73 8.86
C ASP A 757 15.00 -23.27 8.95
N LYS A 758 16.12 -23.94 8.63
CA LYS A 758 16.31 -25.39 8.80
C LYS A 758 17.71 -25.67 9.38
N PRO A 759 17.84 -26.34 10.52
CA PRO A 759 19.14 -26.71 11.05
C PRO A 759 19.69 -27.95 10.31
N ASP A 760 20.25 -27.79 9.12
CA ASP A 760 21.06 -28.83 8.47
C ASP A 760 22.54 -28.65 8.86
N LEU A 761 22.86 -28.98 10.12
CA LEU A 761 24.26 -29.17 10.54
C LEU A 761 24.75 -30.54 10.04
N ALA A 762 24.98 -30.65 8.74
CA ALA A 762 25.65 -31.80 8.13
C ALA A 762 27.17 -31.60 8.19
N THR A 763 27.79 -31.77 9.36
CA THR A 763 29.22 -32.06 9.41
C THR A 763 29.42 -33.55 9.16
N ASN A 764 29.84 -33.90 7.95
CA ASN A 764 30.41 -35.21 7.63
C ASN A 764 31.66 -35.43 8.50
N SER A 765 31.52 -36.12 9.63
CA SER A 765 32.64 -36.82 10.25
C SER A 765 32.16 -38.19 10.77
N ASN A 766 32.55 -39.22 10.03
CA ASN A 766 32.44 -40.62 10.43
C ASN A 766 33.43 -40.89 11.58
N THR A 767 33.06 -40.58 12.83
CA THR A 767 33.62 -41.22 14.04
C THR A 767 32.63 -41.08 15.21
N ASN A 768 31.86 -42.15 15.48
CA ASN A 768 31.30 -42.42 16.81
C ASN A 768 32.45 -42.95 17.71
N PRO A 769 32.49 -42.77 19.06
CA PRO A 769 31.33 -42.96 19.96
C PRO A 769 31.31 -42.11 21.25
N CYS A 770 30.15 -41.56 21.65
CA CYS A 770 29.63 -41.71 23.02
C CYS A 770 28.24 -41.06 23.17
N ASN A 771 27.30 -41.90 23.58
CA ASN A 771 25.92 -41.60 23.96
C ASN A 771 25.74 -40.32 24.80
N LEU A 772 24.62 -39.61 24.56
CA LEU A 772 23.57 -39.35 25.58
C LEU A 772 22.30 -38.76 24.91
N THR A 773 21.38 -39.67 24.54
CA THR A 773 19.91 -39.61 24.77
C THR A 773 19.08 -38.35 24.40
N LYS A 774 18.40 -38.35 23.24
CA LYS A 774 16.93 -38.57 23.03
C LYS A 774 16.49 -38.19 21.60
N TYR A 775 15.84 -39.12 20.90
CA TYR A 775 15.26 -38.96 19.55
C TYR A 775 13.86 -38.33 19.57
N ARG A 776 13.52 -37.56 18.50
CA ARG A 776 12.16 -37.11 18.14
C ARG A 776 11.30 -38.30 17.67
N LEU A 777 10.11 -38.42 18.24
CA LEU A 777 9.02 -39.25 17.71
C LEU A 777 8.42 -38.58 16.46
N ALA A 778 8.39 -39.31 15.35
CA ALA A 778 7.52 -39.02 14.22
C ALA A 778 6.10 -39.46 14.57
N ILE A 779 5.11 -38.57 14.39
CA ILE A 779 3.70 -38.94 14.30
C ILE A 779 3.19 -38.42 12.96
N PRO A 780 2.81 -39.29 12.02
CA PRO A 780 2.25 -38.90 10.74
C PRO A 780 0.81 -38.39 10.89
N ALA A 781 0.43 -37.53 9.95
CA ALA A 781 -0.92 -36.99 9.79
C ALA A 781 -2.00 -38.09 9.75
N PHE A 782 -3.15 -37.81 10.38
CA PHE A 782 -4.42 -38.42 10.02
C PHE A 782 -5.50 -37.35 9.94
N ALA A 783 -6.33 -37.49 8.91
CA ALA A 783 -7.51 -36.71 8.63
C ALA A 783 -8.65 -37.00 9.62
N ALA A 784 -9.40 -35.94 9.98
CA ALA A 784 -10.86 -35.88 10.04
C ALA A 784 -11.26 -34.40 10.14
#